data_AF-A0A9X2ICC7-F1
#
_entry.id   AF-A0A9X2ICC7-F1
#
_cell.length_a   1.000
_cell.length_b   1.000
_cell.length_c   1.000
_cell.angle_alpha   90.00
_cell.angle_beta   90.00
_cell.angle_gamma   90.00
#
_symmetry.space_group_name_H-M   'P 1'
#
loop_
_entity.id
_entity.type
_entity.pdbx_description
1 polymer ?
#
loop_
_entity_poly.entity_id
_entity_poly.type
_entity_poly.pdbx_seq_one_letter_code
_entity_poly.pdbx_strand_id
1 'polypeptide(L)'
;MLVLDVLIFINDLKDANNLISCDVVFCNASIKRFAYRDPVEPLNTDDIQFLIDTFKHRRKEIKAGFENDYTLNMGEANQKWIQFAKDLASSAQKNYVQILFPDISNNVDFNNLSLLTETERPENFYLGQDNRTLYRKRGLCEHLIKQNFILSTRRVLNSNKLSAMSVEELTRLQSCRQVNGDFSIGEESFTNFWDFLQKKVFTRLQSAKDEKKNERKVQVDLLPHFLALIEEYYALKTTRADFKLFRQSAQLFFAELYKYPLKDINFFYGIEIPFKDKKYYLLDFLIVINKAESYVLDEHLRALAEWLFNLHPALKVSHKELKPLYRRVRNAHFNSARQEDEYLFNECLKMLLSLFTLEFDCFPLTSNTINFWDRTNSVFSEGKRIFSLFEPLLAANRTDALVPLYCIVREDYIIPGMTDRSCFTWLTRSNSIHDWYRRADRNTLDKLGVHWVQPELLMHVLLRVRTHEPRIASQINKFLDELIHTYTQNNYDLLKQLRVNILFSNFINELPSREGKYLVTLMQLYDKCDAKPVFLNNCIWYIVNRLSNISTVTAGGAIQFFSGIRKIPSSKLIISNIKSDNLNEVIDAIKNQLYSPDLNLDGELLEKMTIYLRSLTRSILTVEQLQEASNSARTVDYLGAPT
;
A
#
# COMPACT_ATOMS: atom_id res chain seq x y z
N MET A 1 14.32 -37.93 36.49
CA MET A 1 15.13 -36.79 36.94
C MET A 1 14.97 -36.67 38.45
N LEU A 2 16.05 -36.37 39.16
CA LEU A 2 16.10 -36.25 40.61
C LEU A 2 16.04 -34.79 41.05
N VAL A 3 15.71 -34.55 42.32
CA VAL A 3 15.84 -33.22 42.95
C VAL A 3 17.27 -32.69 42.83
N LEU A 4 18.29 -33.56 42.94
CA LEU A 4 19.69 -33.20 42.78
C LEU A 4 19.98 -32.50 41.44
N ASP A 5 19.41 -32.98 40.33
CA ASP A 5 19.63 -32.40 38.99
C ASP A 5 19.15 -30.95 38.93
N VAL A 6 18.04 -30.65 39.61
CA VAL A 6 17.48 -29.29 39.72
C VAL A 6 18.36 -28.40 40.59
N LEU A 7 18.87 -28.91 41.71
CA LEU A 7 19.78 -28.17 42.60
C LEU A 7 21.11 -27.83 41.92
N ILE A 8 21.65 -28.75 41.12
CA ILE A 8 22.85 -28.51 40.30
C ILE A 8 22.56 -27.39 39.31
N PHE A 9 21.45 -27.46 38.57
CA PHE A 9 21.08 -26.40 37.62
C PHE A 9 20.92 -25.03 38.29
N ILE A 10 20.32 -24.96 39.48
CA ILE A 10 20.17 -23.70 40.22
C ILE A 10 21.54 -23.10 40.57
N ASN A 11 22.48 -23.92 41.04
CA ASN A 11 23.82 -23.44 41.40
C ASN A 11 24.59 -23.00 40.15
N ASP A 12 24.57 -23.82 39.10
CA ASP A 12 25.17 -23.50 37.81
C ASP A 12 24.62 -22.21 37.20
N LEU A 13 23.31 -21.97 37.35
CA LEU A 13 22.68 -20.76 36.83
C LEU A 13 23.05 -19.53 37.68
N LYS A 14 23.18 -19.65 39.01
CA LYS A 14 23.63 -18.54 39.87
C LYS A 14 25.05 -18.08 39.55
N ASP A 15 25.91 -19.02 39.19
CA ASP A 15 27.31 -18.75 38.87
C ASP A 15 27.48 -18.17 37.46
N ALA A 16 26.43 -18.21 36.63
CA ALA A 16 26.46 -17.65 35.28
C ALA A 16 26.50 -16.11 35.30
N ASN A 17 27.30 -15.53 34.42
CA ASN A 17 27.37 -14.09 34.27
C ASN A 17 26.11 -13.52 33.58
N ASN A 18 25.74 -12.28 33.94
CA ASN A 18 24.65 -11.51 33.31
C ASN A 18 23.25 -12.16 33.40
N LEU A 19 22.88 -12.66 34.58
CA LEU A 19 21.52 -13.14 34.84
C LEU A 19 20.49 -12.01 34.66
N ILE A 20 19.42 -12.33 33.93
CA ILE A 20 18.28 -11.43 33.81
C ILE A 20 17.32 -11.59 35.00
N SER A 21 16.48 -10.59 35.23
CA SER A 21 15.56 -10.54 36.37
C SER A 21 14.72 -11.82 36.52
N CYS A 22 14.26 -12.43 35.42
CA CYS A 22 13.46 -13.65 35.51
C CYS A 22 14.26 -14.87 35.95
N ASP A 23 15.56 -14.95 35.61
CA ASP A 23 16.42 -16.05 36.02
C ASP A 23 16.67 -16.00 37.54
N VAL A 24 16.83 -14.80 38.10
CA VAL A 24 16.94 -14.57 39.55
C VAL A 24 15.64 -14.96 40.27
N VAL A 25 14.48 -14.56 39.75
CA VAL A 25 13.16 -14.92 40.30
C VAL A 25 12.97 -16.44 40.29
N PHE A 26 13.34 -17.10 39.20
CA PHE A 26 13.30 -18.55 39.10
C PHE A 26 14.20 -19.20 40.15
N CYS A 27 15.47 -18.80 40.25
CA CYS A 27 16.40 -19.36 41.25
C CYS A 27 15.80 -19.27 42.65
N ASN A 28 15.24 -18.13 43.03
CA ASN A 28 14.61 -17.93 44.33
C ASN A 28 13.37 -18.82 44.55
N ALA A 29 12.51 -18.95 43.54
CA ALA A 29 11.33 -19.82 43.61
C ALA A 29 11.72 -21.30 43.72
N SER A 30 12.72 -21.73 42.95
CA SER A 30 13.19 -23.12 42.92
C SER A 30 13.95 -23.50 44.19
N ILE A 31 14.74 -22.60 44.77
CA ILE A 31 15.36 -22.83 46.09
C ILE A 31 14.28 -23.07 47.15
N LYS A 32 13.25 -22.21 47.19
CA LYS A 32 12.14 -22.38 48.16
C LYS A 32 11.42 -23.72 48.00
N ARG A 33 11.33 -24.24 46.77
CA ARG A 33 10.63 -25.49 46.47
C ARG A 33 11.49 -26.75 46.71
N PHE A 34 12.78 -26.70 46.39
CA PHE A 34 13.64 -27.89 46.32
C PHE A 34 14.73 -27.97 47.39
N ALA A 35 15.13 -26.85 48.03
CA ALA A 35 16.32 -26.84 48.89
C ALA A 35 16.25 -27.72 50.15
N TYR A 36 15.05 -28.01 50.64
CA TYR A 36 14.82 -28.84 51.84
C TYR A 36 14.40 -30.28 51.50
N ARG A 37 14.38 -30.64 50.21
CA ARG A 37 14.02 -31.99 49.75
C ARG A 37 15.25 -32.86 49.63
N ASP A 38 15.05 -34.18 49.75
CA ASP A 38 16.13 -35.14 49.62
C ASP A 38 16.66 -35.14 48.17
N PRO A 39 17.97 -34.91 47.94
CA PRO A 39 18.54 -34.89 46.60
C PRO A 39 18.29 -36.16 45.78
N VAL A 40 18.15 -37.34 46.42
CA VAL A 40 17.87 -38.60 45.71
C VAL A 40 16.38 -38.82 45.40
N GLU A 41 15.51 -37.91 45.83
CA GLU A 41 14.08 -37.98 45.56
C GLU A 41 13.80 -37.74 44.05
N PRO A 42 12.99 -38.58 43.39
CA PRO A 42 12.56 -38.33 42.02
C PRO A 42 11.57 -37.16 41.95
N LEU A 43 11.62 -36.39 40.87
CA LEU A 43 10.64 -35.33 40.61
C LEU A 43 9.24 -35.93 40.38
N ASN A 44 8.23 -35.37 41.04
CA ASN A 44 6.83 -35.73 40.81
C ASN A 44 6.21 -34.88 39.68
N THR A 45 4.97 -35.17 39.32
CA THR A 45 4.25 -34.46 38.24
C THR A 45 4.12 -32.95 38.51
N ASP A 46 3.87 -32.55 39.75
CA ASP A 46 3.72 -31.14 40.12
C ASP A 46 5.05 -30.38 40.02
N ASP A 47 6.16 -31.04 40.32
CA ASP A 47 7.51 -30.49 40.15
C ASP A 47 7.86 -30.30 38.69
N ILE A 48 7.57 -31.31 37.87
CA ILE A 48 7.78 -31.24 36.42
C ILE A 48 6.93 -30.10 35.84
N GLN A 49 5.67 -29.99 36.24
CA GLN A 49 4.79 -28.92 35.78
C GLN A 49 5.29 -27.53 36.22
N PHE A 50 5.77 -27.38 37.45
CA PHE A 50 6.40 -26.14 37.93
C PHE A 50 7.61 -25.73 37.09
N LEU A 51 8.48 -26.68 36.73
CA LEU A 51 9.65 -26.42 35.88
C LEU A 51 9.22 -26.03 34.45
N ILE A 52 8.24 -26.72 33.87
CA ILE A 52 7.69 -26.37 32.55
C ILE A 52 7.06 -24.97 32.55
N ASP A 53 6.31 -24.61 33.58
CA ASP A 53 5.72 -23.27 33.71
C ASP A 53 6.77 -22.18 33.86
N THR A 54 7.90 -22.51 34.49
CA THR A 54 9.06 -21.64 34.54
C THR A 54 9.65 -21.40 33.15
N PHE A 55 9.90 -22.44 32.37
CA PHE A 55 10.39 -22.28 30.99
C PHE A 55 9.45 -21.40 30.17
N LYS A 56 8.14 -21.58 30.33
CA LYS A 56 7.12 -20.74 29.70
C LYS A 56 7.18 -19.29 30.18
N HIS A 57 7.38 -19.06 31.47
CA HIS A 57 7.53 -17.70 32.00
C HIS A 57 8.79 -17.03 31.45
N ARG A 58 9.94 -17.72 31.52
CA ARG A 58 11.20 -17.22 30.96
C ARG A 58 11.06 -16.90 29.47
N ARG A 59 10.38 -17.76 28.70
CA ARG A 59 10.16 -17.54 27.27
C ARG A 59 9.41 -16.23 26.98
N LYS A 60 8.47 -15.83 27.84
CA LYS A 60 7.75 -14.55 27.72
C LYS A 60 8.63 -13.34 28.04
N GLU A 61 9.56 -13.51 28.96
CA GLU A 61 10.49 -12.44 29.40
C GLU A 61 11.65 -12.25 28.43
N ILE A 62 12.19 -13.33 27.85
CA ILE A 62 13.18 -13.23 26.77
C ILE A 62 12.45 -12.81 25.49
N LYS A 63 12.34 -11.49 25.30
CA LYS A 63 11.75 -10.93 24.08
C LYS A 63 12.44 -11.51 22.85
N ALA A 64 11.64 -12.00 21.91
CA ALA A 64 12.16 -12.46 20.63
C ALA A 64 12.93 -11.32 19.94
N GLY A 65 14.15 -11.59 19.46
CA GLY A 65 14.97 -10.55 18.81
C GLY A 65 16.07 -9.91 19.66
N PHE A 66 16.22 -10.28 20.94
CA PHE A 66 17.17 -9.67 21.88
C PHE A 66 18.26 -10.63 22.37
N GLU A 67 19.22 -10.11 23.14
CA GLU A 67 20.44 -10.81 23.57
C GLU A 67 20.21 -12.12 24.34
N ASN A 68 19.03 -12.36 24.89
CA ASN A 68 18.71 -13.56 25.67
C ASN A 68 17.84 -14.57 24.89
N ASP A 69 17.53 -14.31 23.62
CA ASP A 69 16.78 -15.25 22.78
C ASP A 69 17.65 -16.49 22.44
N TYR A 70 17.13 -17.68 22.74
CA TYR A 70 17.78 -18.96 22.43
C TYR A 70 18.17 -19.12 20.96
N THR A 71 17.45 -18.47 20.04
CA THR A 71 17.73 -18.55 18.59
C THR A 71 18.82 -17.59 18.12
N LEU A 72 19.23 -16.63 18.97
CA LEU A 72 20.14 -15.55 18.58
C LEU A 72 21.47 -15.59 19.31
N ASN A 73 21.48 -16.01 20.58
CA ASN A 73 22.67 -15.93 21.43
C ASN A 73 22.78 -17.14 22.37
N MET A 74 23.95 -17.77 22.35
CA MET A 74 24.32 -18.90 23.19
C MET A 74 25.17 -18.44 24.38
N GLY A 75 24.73 -17.38 25.06
CA GLY A 75 25.35 -16.92 26.31
C GLY A 75 25.31 -18.00 27.40
N GLU A 76 26.14 -17.85 28.43
CA GLU A 76 26.34 -18.83 29.50
C GLU A 76 25.01 -19.28 30.14
N ALA A 77 24.16 -18.34 30.56
CA ALA A 77 22.84 -18.65 31.11
C ALA A 77 21.97 -19.44 30.13
N ASN A 78 21.93 -19.05 28.85
CA ASN A 78 21.15 -19.76 27.83
C ASN A 78 21.64 -21.20 27.63
N GLN A 79 22.96 -21.44 27.65
CA GLN A 79 23.50 -22.79 27.57
C GLN A 79 23.04 -23.66 28.74
N LYS A 80 23.05 -23.12 29.97
CA LYS A 80 22.54 -23.83 31.16
C LYS A 80 21.05 -24.16 31.02
N TRP A 81 20.23 -23.20 30.60
CA TRP A 81 18.80 -23.42 30.34
C TRP A 81 18.52 -24.47 29.25
N ILE A 82 19.31 -24.45 28.17
CA ILE A 82 19.18 -25.41 27.06
C ILE A 82 19.56 -26.82 27.52
N GLN A 83 20.65 -26.96 28.28
CA GLN A 83 21.07 -28.25 28.83
C GLN A 83 20.01 -28.80 29.78
N PHE A 84 19.52 -27.96 30.71
CA PHE A 84 18.47 -28.36 31.64
C PHE A 84 17.17 -28.78 30.94
N ALA A 85 16.81 -28.12 29.83
CA ALA A 85 15.66 -28.55 29.01
C ALA A 85 15.86 -29.94 28.38
N LYS A 86 17.09 -30.29 27.99
CA LYS A 86 17.42 -31.63 27.46
C LYS A 86 17.31 -32.68 28.55
N ASP A 87 17.79 -32.39 29.75
CA ASP A 87 17.74 -33.31 30.90
C ASP A 87 16.29 -33.53 31.37
N LEU A 88 15.46 -32.47 31.33
CA LEU A 88 14.04 -32.53 31.69
C LEU A 88 13.17 -33.26 30.66
N ALA A 89 13.58 -33.33 29.39
CA ALA A 89 12.78 -33.81 28.26
C ALA A 89 12.13 -35.17 28.51
N SER A 90 12.92 -36.17 28.91
CA SER A 90 12.43 -37.53 29.17
C SER A 90 11.42 -37.58 30.31
N SER A 91 11.65 -36.80 31.37
CA SER A 91 10.75 -36.78 32.54
C SER A 91 9.44 -36.05 32.23
N ALA A 92 9.49 -35.00 31.40
CA ALA A 92 8.32 -34.23 31.00
C ALA A 92 7.53 -34.83 29.83
N GLN A 93 8.00 -35.94 29.23
CA GLN A 93 7.43 -36.54 28.01
C GLN A 93 7.27 -35.50 26.87
N LYS A 94 8.22 -34.58 26.78
CA LYS A 94 8.28 -33.51 25.77
C LYS A 94 9.67 -33.48 25.19
N ASN A 95 9.80 -33.12 23.92
CA ASN A 95 11.13 -32.86 23.39
C ASN A 95 11.67 -31.51 23.94
N TYR A 96 12.98 -31.36 23.98
CA TYR A 96 13.61 -30.17 24.56
C TYR A 96 13.20 -28.87 23.81
N VAL A 97 12.88 -28.95 22.52
CA VAL A 97 12.39 -27.81 21.71
C VAL A 97 11.00 -27.36 22.22
N GLN A 98 10.11 -28.29 22.53
CA GLN A 98 8.78 -28.01 23.10
C GLN A 98 8.87 -27.45 24.53
N ILE A 99 9.95 -27.75 25.26
CA ILE A 99 10.22 -27.17 26.58
C ILE A 99 10.73 -25.73 26.43
N LEU A 100 11.70 -25.49 25.55
CA LEU A 100 12.28 -24.16 25.32
C LEU A 100 11.31 -23.19 24.62
N PHE A 101 10.46 -23.72 23.74
CA PHE A 101 9.54 -22.95 22.91
C PHE A 101 8.11 -23.50 23.06
N PRO A 102 7.46 -23.33 24.22
CA PRO A 102 6.15 -23.93 24.50
C PRO A 102 5.01 -23.39 23.62
N ASP A 103 5.20 -22.23 22.97
CA ASP A 103 4.19 -21.57 22.15
C ASP A 103 4.30 -21.93 20.65
N ILE A 104 5.25 -22.80 20.25
CA ILE A 104 5.38 -23.21 18.84
C ILE A 104 4.29 -24.23 18.47
N SER A 105 3.80 -24.12 17.24
CA SER A 105 2.71 -24.96 16.74
C SER A 105 3.18 -26.14 15.88
N ASN A 106 4.41 -26.10 15.37
CA ASN A 106 4.94 -27.09 14.45
C ASN A 106 5.99 -28.02 15.11
N ASN A 107 5.98 -29.29 14.70
CA ASN A 107 7.00 -30.28 15.08
C ASN A 107 7.97 -30.62 13.94
N VAL A 108 7.67 -30.15 12.73
CA VAL A 108 8.46 -30.32 11.50
C VAL A 108 8.73 -28.96 10.87
N ASP A 109 9.88 -28.82 10.21
CA ASP A 109 10.20 -27.64 9.41
C ASP A 109 9.37 -27.66 8.11
N PHE A 110 8.59 -26.61 7.85
CA PHE A 110 7.74 -26.55 6.65
C PHE A 110 8.51 -26.43 5.33
N ASN A 111 9.79 -26.04 5.37
CA ASN A 111 10.62 -25.87 4.17
C ASN A 111 11.12 -27.20 3.61
N ASN A 112 11.49 -28.15 4.46
CA ASN A 112 12.05 -29.44 4.04
C ASN A 112 11.39 -30.68 4.68
N LEU A 113 10.37 -30.49 5.53
CA LEU A 113 9.62 -31.53 6.25
C LEU A 113 10.42 -32.35 7.27
N SER A 114 11.65 -31.92 7.58
CA SER A 114 12.48 -32.59 8.60
C SER A 114 11.98 -32.31 10.02
N LEU A 115 12.25 -33.22 10.95
CA LEU A 115 11.82 -33.05 12.34
C LEU A 115 12.66 -31.95 13.01
N LEU A 116 12.02 -31.10 13.82
CA LEU A 116 12.74 -30.07 14.56
C LEU A 116 13.75 -30.69 15.55
N THR A 117 13.44 -31.88 16.08
CA THR A 117 14.30 -32.62 17.00
C THR A 117 15.64 -33.08 16.42
N GLU A 118 15.80 -33.06 15.08
CA GLU A 118 17.09 -33.35 14.43
C GLU A 118 18.12 -32.21 14.58
N THR A 119 17.72 -31.06 15.12
CA THR A 119 18.65 -29.97 15.43
C THR A 119 18.91 -30.00 16.92
N GLU A 120 20.17 -30.01 17.35
CA GLU A 120 20.53 -30.04 18.77
C GLU A 120 20.76 -28.64 19.38
N ARG A 121 21.02 -27.67 18.50
CA ARG A 121 21.53 -26.33 18.80
C ARG A 121 20.49 -25.27 18.44
N PRO A 122 19.86 -24.61 19.43
CA PRO A 122 18.76 -23.66 19.18
C PRO A 122 19.11 -22.48 18.28
N GLU A 123 20.37 -22.06 18.24
CA GLU A 123 20.86 -21.01 17.35
C GLU A 123 20.80 -21.39 15.86
N ASN A 124 20.56 -22.66 15.54
CA ASN A 124 20.29 -23.12 14.17
C ASN A 124 18.81 -23.05 13.79
N PHE A 125 17.94 -22.57 14.69
CA PHE A 125 16.57 -22.21 14.35
C PHE A 125 16.42 -20.71 14.11
N TYR A 126 15.29 -20.37 13.51
CA TYR A 126 14.74 -19.02 13.52
C TYR A 126 13.21 -19.09 13.60
N LEU A 127 12.60 -18.04 14.14
CA LEU A 127 11.14 -17.94 14.26
C LEU A 127 10.54 -17.28 13.03
N GLY A 128 9.42 -17.84 12.59
CA GLY A 128 8.58 -17.29 11.54
C GLY A 128 7.95 -15.95 11.90
N GLN A 129 7.36 -15.32 10.88
CA GLN A 129 6.62 -14.06 11.03
C GLN A 129 5.46 -14.14 12.04
N ASP A 130 4.88 -15.33 12.26
CA ASP A 130 3.79 -15.56 13.20
C ASP A 130 4.25 -15.71 14.66
N ASN A 131 5.57 -15.76 14.90
CA ASN A 131 6.20 -16.06 16.19
C ASN A 131 5.80 -17.40 16.81
N ARG A 132 5.20 -18.29 16.01
CA ARG A 132 4.67 -19.59 16.44
C ARG A 132 5.19 -20.74 15.58
N THR A 133 5.74 -20.45 14.41
CA THR A 133 6.38 -21.46 13.58
C THR A 133 7.89 -21.37 13.73
N LEU A 134 8.55 -22.48 14.06
CA LEU A 134 10.00 -22.59 14.16
C LEU A 134 10.57 -23.25 12.90
N TYR A 135 11.62 -22.68 12.33
CA TYR A 135 12.27 -23.17 11.12
C TYR A 135 13.75 -23.45 11.38
N ARG A 136 14.32 -24.42 10.67
CA ARG A 136 15.75 -24.74 10.69
C ARG A 136 16.45 -23.91 9.62
N LYS A 137 17.59 -23.31 9.95
CA LYS A 137 18.47 -22.64 8.96
C LYS A 137 18.90 -23.60 7.86
N ARG A 138 19.20 -24.86 8.21
CA ARG A 138 19.48 -25.93 7.24
C ARG A 138 18.30 -26.18 6.30
N GLY A 139 17.07 -26.29 6.84
CA GLY A 139 15.88 -26.51 6.02
C GLY A 139 15.59 -25.34 5.08
N LEU A 140 15.82 -24.11 5.55
CA LEU A 140 15.78 -22.92 4.69
C LEU A 140 16.87 -22.97 3.60
N CYS A 141 18.11 -23.35 3.93
CA CYS A 141 19.19 -23.49 2.95
C CYS A 141 18.82 -24.46 1.82
N GLU A 142 18.40 -25.68 2.18
CA GLU A 142 17.98 -26.72 1.24
C GLU A 142 16.80 -26.26 0.36
N HIS A 143 15.83 -25.56 0.97
CA HIS A 143 14.71 -24.96 0.25
C HIS A 143 15.17 -23.89 -0.75
N LEU A 144 16.04 -22.97 -0.34
CA LEU A 144 16.55 -21.92 -1.21
C LEU A 144 17.33 -22.51 -2.39
N ILE A 145 18.18 -23.52 -2.16
CA ILE A 145 18.88 -24.23 -3.25
C ILE A 145 17.86 -24.84 -4.22
N LYS A 146 16.84 -25.53 -3.70
CA LYS A 146 15.78 -26.15 -4.52
C LYS A 146 14.95 -25.14 -5.31
N GLN A 147 14.75 -23.92 -4.78
CA GLN A 147 14.03 -22.84 -5.44
C GLN A 147 14.96 -21.93 -6.27
N ASN A 148 16.15 -22.41 -6.67
CA ASN A 148 17.13 -21.62 -7.43
C ASN A 148 17.45 -20.27 -6.77
N PHE A 149 17.61 -20.29 -5.45
CA PHE A 149 17.94 -19.18 -4.58
C PHE A 149 16.91 -18.02 -4.60
N ILE A 150 15.66 -18.30 -4.96
CA ILE A 150 14.56 -17.34 -4.76
C ILE A 150 14.32 -17.21 -3.25
N LEU A 151 14.56 -16.00 -2.71
CA LEU A 151 14.33 -15.70 -1.29
C LEU A 151 12.86 -15.92 -0.92
N SER A 152 12.57 -17.07 -0.32
CA SER A 152 11.20 -17.52 -0.07
C SER A 152 11.18 -18.56 1.04
N THR A 153 9.98 -18.81 1.58
CA THR A 153 9.73 -19.81 2.62
C THR A 153 8.32 -20.39 2.46
N ARG A 154 8.07 -21.54 3.09
CA ARG A 154 6.74 -22.16 3.17
C ARG A 154 6.10 -21.83 4.51
N ARG A 155 4.87 -21.29 4.47
CA ARG A 155 4.11 -20.89 5.67
C ARG A 155 3.14 -21.96 6.17
N VAL A 156 2.72 -22.85 5.27
CA VAL A 156 1.66 -23.82 5.53
C VAL A 156 2.19 -25.20 5.15
N LEU A 157 2.06 -26.13 6.09
CA LEU A 157 2.38 -27.54 5.86
C LEU A 157 1.59 -28.07 4.66
N ASN A 158 2.22 -28.86 3.80
CA ASN A 158 1.62 -29.45 2.59
C ASN A 158 1.13 -28.44 1.53
N SER A 159 1.45 -27.15 1.67
CA SER A 159 1.19 -26.17 0.61
C SER A 159 2.41 -26.01 -0.31
N ASN A 160 2.16 -25.98 -1.61
CA ASN A 160 3.17 -25.59 -2.60
C ASN A 160 3.27 -24.07 -2.75
N LYS A 161 2.44 -23.29 -2.03
CA LYS A 161 2.46 -21.82 -2.09
C LYS A 161 3.72 -21.30 -1.40
N LEU A 162 4.56 -20.62 -2.17
CA LEU A 162 5.73 -19.90 -1.65
C LEU A 162 5.32 -18.53 -1.14
N SER A 163 5.93 -18.11 -0.04
CA SER A 163 5.78 -16.76 0.53
C SER A 163 7.15 -16.09 0.61
N ALA A 164 7.16 -14.76 0.57
CA ALA A 164 8.38 -14.01 0.80
C ALA A 164 8.84 -14.20 2.25
N MET A 165 10.17 -14.20 2.45
CA MET A 165 10.73 -14.05 3.79
C MET A 165 10.42 -12.65 4.31
N SER A 166 9.97 -12.55 5.55
CA SER A 166 9.63 -11.25 6.12
C SER A 166 10.90 -10.50 6.55
N VAL A 167 10.86 -9.17 6.54
CA VAL A 167 11.88 -8.30 7.12
C VAL A 167 12.17 -8.69 8.56
N GLU A 168 11.17 -9.14 9.32
CA GLU A 168 11.35 -9.59 10.70
C GLU A 168 12.17 -10.89 10.79
N GLU A 169 11.92 -11.86 9.92
CA GLU A 169 12.74 -13.09 9.86
C GLU A 169 14.17 -12.77 9.41
N LEU A 170 14.33 -11.91 8.41
CA LEU A 170 15.63 -11.49 7.91
C LEU A 170 16.40 -10.70 8.96
N THR A 171 15.70 -9.87 9.74
CA THR A 171 16.25 -9.17 10.90
C THR A 171 16.80 -10.15 11.93
N ARG A 172 16.06 -11.22 12.25
CA ARG A 172 16.50 -12.27 13.19
C ARG A 172 17.72 -13.00 12.67
N LEU A 173 17.68 -13.43 11.41
CA LEU A 173 18.78 -14.14 10.77
C LEU A 173 20.07 -13.30 10.73
N GLN A 174 19.95 -11.99 10.49
CA GLN A 174 21.10 -11.08 10.55
C GLN A 174 21.62 -10.88 11.98
N SER A 175 20.75 -10.93 12.99
CA SER A 175 21.11 -10.69 14.39
C SER A 175 21.71 -11.92 15.11
N CYS A 176 21.70 -13.11 14.51
CA CYS A 176 22.27 -14.30 15.13
C CYS A 176 23.78 -14.16 15.36
N ARG A 177 24.21 -14.18 16.64
CA ARG A 177 25.63 -14.24 17.04
C ARG A 177 26.04 -15.72 17.08
N GLN A 178 26.68 -16.23 16.03
CA GLN A 178 27.11 -17.63 15.99
C GLN A 178 28.52 -17.78 16.56
N VAL A 179 28.66 -18.70 17.53
CA VAL A 179 29.96 -19.22 17.99
C VAL A 179 30.24 -20.45 17.11
N ASN A 180 31.14 -20.31 16.12
CA ASN A 180 31.45 -21.29 15.06
C ASN A 180 30.34 -21.45 14.00
N GLY A 181 30.08 -20.38 13.25
CA GLY A 181 29.05 -20.31 12.20
C GLY A 181 29.48 -20.84 10.83
N ASP A 182 30.74 -21.24 10.66
CA ASP A 182 31.28 -21.61 9.36
C ASP A 182 30.66 -22.93 8.86
N PHE A 183 30.18 -22.92 7.62
CA PHE A 183 29.69 -24.12 6.94
C PHE A 183 29.96 -24.06 5.45
N SER A 184 29.93 -25.21 4.78
CA SER A 184 30.17 -25.29 3.34
C SER A 184 29.00 -25.91 2.59
N ILE A 185 28.77 -25.46 1.35
CA ILE A 185 27.84 -26.06 0.41
C ILE A 185 28.63 -26.41 -0.84
N GLY A 186 28.86 -27.70 -1.08
CA GLY A 186 29.83 -28.14 -2.09
C GLY A 186 31.23 -27.68 -1.70
N GLU A 187 31.90 -26.96 -2.61
CA GLU A 187 33.26 -26.45 -2.42
C GLU A 187 33.31 -25.04 -1.79
N GLU A 188 32.18 -24.37 -1.65
CA GLU A 188 32.14 -22.99 -1.14
C GLU A 188 31.87 -22.94 0.36
N SER A 189 32.70 -22.17 1.07
CA SER A 189 32.59 -21.90 2.51
C SER A 189 31.93 -20.56 2.81
N PHE A 190 31.09 -20.54 3.83
CA PHE A 190 30.38 -19.36 4.34
C PHE A 190 30.69 -19.18 5.82
N THR A 191 30.91 -17.93 6.25
CA THR A 191 31.27 -17.64 7.65
C THR A 191 30.09 -17.77 8.62
N ASN A 192 28.88 -17.59 8.10
CA ASN A 192 27.63 -17.78 8.81
C ASN A 192 26.47 -17.82 7.81
N PHE A 193 25.27 -18.06 8.31
CA PHE A 193 24.08 -18.14 7.45
C PHE A 193 23.77 -16.83 6.71
N TRP A 194 24.08 -15.67 7.29
CA TRP A 194 23.85 -14.37 6.65
C TRP A 194 24.81 -14.15 5.48
N ASP A 195 26.08 -14.57 5.61
CA ASP A 195 27.08 -14.57 4.52
C ASP A 195 26.62 -15.44 3.34
N PHE A 196 26.02 -16.60 3.61
CA PHE A 196 25.37 -17.41 2.58
C PHE A 196 24.25 -16.65 1.85
N LEU A 197 23.35 -15.99 2.58
CA LEU A 197 22.29 -15.19 1.96
C LEU A 197 22.88 -14.07 1.09
N GLN A 198 23.87 -13.35 1.58
CA GLN A 198 24.51 -12.25 0.84
C GLN A 198 25.18 -12.73 -0.45
N LYS A 199 25.98 -13.81 -0.39
CA LYS A 199 26.74 -14.31 -1.54
C LYS A 199 25.88 -15.03 -2.57
N LYS A 200 24.88 -15.81 -2.13
CA LYS A 200 24.09 -16.69 -3.02
C LYS A 200 22.69 -16.19 -3.35
N VAL A 201 22.02 -15.55 -2.40
CA VAL A 201 20.60 -15.21 -2.53
C VAL A 201 20.44 -13.75 -2.96
N PHE A 202 21.12 -12.83 -2.29
CA PHE A 202 20.92 -11.39 -2.50
C PHE A 202 21.38 -10.93 -3.88
N THR A 203 22.46 -11.52 -4.40
CA THR A 203 22.94 -11.33 -5.77
C THR A 203 21.92 -11.70 -6.84
N ARG A 204 20.88 -12.47 -6.49
CA ARG A 204 19.82 -12.95 -7.40
C ARG A 204 18.46 -12.29 -7.17
N LEU A 205 18.34 -11.37 -6.21
CA LEU A 205 17.09 -10.67 -5.92
C LEU A 205 16.55 -9.90 -7.14
N GLN A 206 17.45 -9.35 -7.95
CA GLN A 206 17.10 -8.68 -9.20
C GLN A 206 17.20 -9.59 -10.45
N SER A 207 17.81 -10.78 -10.35
CA SER A 207 18.20 -11.58 -11.52
C SER A 207 17.08 -12.41 -12.13
N ALA A 208 15.88 -12.41 -11.55
CA ALA A 208 14.68 -12.96 -12.18
C ALA A 208 14.21 -12.03 -13.32
N LYS A 209 15.09 -11.72 -14.29
CA LYS A 209 14.75 -11.00 -15.52
C LYS A 209 13.63 -11.79 -16.21
N ASP A 210 12.50 -11.15 -16.48
CA ASP A 210 11.56 -11.69 -17.45
C ASP A 210 12.23 -11.57 -18.82
N GLU A 211 12.54 -12.71 -19.43
CA GLU A 211 13.14 -12.81 -20.78
C GLU A 211 12.30 -12.10 -21.87
N LYS A 212 11.09 -11.63 -21.54
CA LYS A 212 10.16 -10.96 -22.47
C LYS A 212 10.07 -9.43 -22.32
N LYS A 213 10.63 -8.81 -21.28
CA LYS A 213 10.67 -7.34 -21.13
C LYS A 213 12.01 -6.94 -20.53
N ASN A 214 12.82 -6.26 -21.34
CA ASN A 214 14.24 -5.99 -21.08
C ASN A 214 14.56 -5.17 -19.81
N GLU A 215 13.57 -4.66 -19.07
CA GLU A 215 13.76 -3.97 -17.80
C GLU A 215 12.55 -4.25 -16.90
N ARG A 216 12.76 -4.88 -15.74
CA ARG A 216 11.75 -4.84 -14.67
C ARG A 216 11.84 -3.48 -14.00
N LYS A 217 10.80 -2.68 -14.19
CA LYS A 217 10.62 -1.40 -13.49
C LYS A 217 10.22 -1.66 -12.04
N VAL A 218 10.70 -0.81 -11.14
CA VAL A 218 10.27 -0.81 -9.73
C VAL A 218 8.75 -0.77 -9.67
N GLN A 219 8.14 -1.57 -8.78
CA GLN A 219 6.69 -1.55 -8.61
C GLN A 219 6.26 -0.18 -8.07
N VAL A 220 5.68 0.60 -8.97
CA VAL A 220 5.38 2.02 -8.78
C VAL A 220 4.40 2.22 -7.62
N ASP A 221 3.45 1.29 -7.45
CA ASP A 221 2.39 1.33 -6.43
C ASP A 221 2.93 1.28 -4.98
N LEU A 222 4.12 0.71 -4.77
CA LEU A 222 4.73 0.59 -3.44
C LEU A 222 5.47 1.88 -3.01
N LEU A 223 5.90 2.70 -3.97
CA LEU A 223 6.75 3.86 -3.72
C LEU A 223 6.06 4.95 -2.89
N PRO A 224 4.78 5.31 -3.14
CA PRO A 224 4.11 6.31 -2.30
C PRO A 224 3.89 5.81 -0.87
N HIS A 225 3.66 4.51 -0.66
CA HIS A 225 3.58 3.92 0.69
C HIS A 225 4.91 4.05 1.44
N PHE A 226 6.01 3.80 0.73
CA PHE A 226 7.35 3.94 1.29
C PHE A 226 7.71 5.40 1.58
N LEU A 227 7.31 6.32 0.69
CA LEU A 227 7.43 7.76 0.92
C LEU A 227 6.67 8.20 2.18
N ALA A 228 5.43 7.73 2.36
CA ALA A 228 4.61 8.04 3.52
C ALA A 228 5.26 7.59 4.83
N LEU A 229 5.91 6.42 4.86
CA LEU A 229 6.65 5.95 6.03
C LEU A 229 7.80 6.91 6.41
N ILE A 230 8.53 7.43 5.41
CA ILE A 230 9.60 8.40 5.63
C ILE A 230 9.02 9.72 6.17
N GLU A 231 7.92 10.22 5.59
CA GLU A 231 7.25 11.44 6.06
C GLU A 231 6.79 11.29 7.52
N GLU A 232 6.22 10.14 7.85
CA GLU A 232 5.69 9.85 9.17
C GLU A 232 6.79 9.79 10.24
N TYR A 233 7.97 9.24 9.92
CA TYR A 233 9.13 9.30 10.81
C TYR A 233 9.47 10.74 11.22
N TYR A 234 9.62 11.63 10.25
CA TYR A 234 10.02 13.01 10.52
C TYR A 234 8.93 13.80 11.23
N ALA A 235 7.67 13.55 10.88
CA ALA A 235 6.52 14.17 11.55
C ALA A 235 6.48 13.78 13.04
N LEU A 236 6.53 12.48 13.34
CA LEU A 236 6.49 11.96 14.72
C LEU A 236 7.73 12.37 15.54
N LYS A 237 8.91 12.39 14.92
CA LYS A 237 10.14 12.89 15.54
C LYS A 237 10.01 14.36 15.94
N THR A 238 9.48 15.19 15.03
CA THR A 238 9.33 16.65 15.26
C THR A 238 8.33 16.94 16.38
N THR A 239 7.24 16.17 16.46
CA THR A 239 6.25 16.28 17.54
C THR A 239 6.66 15.58 18.83
N ARG A 240 7.85 14.96 18.87
CA ARG A 240 8.38 14.18 20.01
C ARG A 240 7.42 13.08 20.47
N ALA A 241 6.69 12.48 19.55
CA ALA A 241 5.75 11.40 19.83
C ALA A 241 6.48 10.10 20.20
N ASP A 242 5.83 9.18 20.92
CA ASP A 242 6.41 7.87 21.27
C ASP A 242 6.84 7.12 20.00
N PHE A 243 8.09 6.66 19.96
CA PHE A 243 8.66 5.90 18.85
C PHE A 243 7.86 4.62 18.53
N LYS A 244 7.11 4.08 19.49
CA LYS A 244 6.20 2.96 19.25
C LYS A 244 5.18 3.24 18.15
N LEU A 245 4.76 4.50 17.98
CA LEU A 245 3.86 4.88 16.89
C LEU A 245 4.53 4.69 15.53
N PHE A 246 5.77 5.14 15.38
CA PHE A 246 6.53 4.90 14.14
C PHE A 246 6.75 3.41 13.88
N ARG A 247 7.02 2.62 14.93
CA ARG A 247 7.16 1.16 14.81
C ARG A 247 5.87 0.51 14.29
N GLN A 248 4.70 0.96 14.74
CA GLN A 248 3.41 0.50 14.20
C GLN A 248 3.27 0.85 12.72
N SER A 249 3.63 2.08 12.33
CA SER A 249 3.59 2.52 10.92
C SER A 249 4.52 1.71 10.02
N ALA A 250 5.73 1.38 10.50
CA ALA A 250 6.65 0.48 9.81
C ALA A 250 6.07 -0.94 9.66
N GLN A 251 5.44 -1.48 10.70
CA GLN A 251 4.78 -2.79 10.65
C GLN A 251 3.61 -2.82 9.66
N LEU A 252 2.81 -1.74 9.61
CA LEU A 252 1.74 -1.60 8.61
C LEU A 252 2.31 -1.55 7.19
N PHE A 253 3.40 -0.82 6.96
CA PHE A 253 4.09 -0.81 5.68
C PHE A 253 4.59 -2.21 5.29
N PHE A 254 5.22 -2.96 6.21
CA PHE A 254 5.66 -4.32 5.93
C PHE A 254 4.48 -5.25 5.63
N ALA A 255 3.38 -5.14 6.37
CA ALA A 255 2.17 -5.90 6.10
C ALA A 255 1.60 -5.60 4.70
N GLU A 256 1.67 -4.36 4.24
CA GLU A 256 1.29 -3.96 2.88
C GLU A 256 2.25 -4.54 1.82
N LEU A 257 3.57 -4.47 2.07
CA LEU A 257 4.59 -5.05 1.20
C LEU A 257 4.35 -6.54 0.93
N TYR A 258 3.97 -7.32 1.95
CA TYR A 258 3.76 -8.76 1.80
C TYR A 258 2.52 -9.15 0.98
N LYS A 259 1.69 -8.19 0.58
CA LYS A 259 0.54 -8.42 -0.31
C LYS A 259 0.94 -8.47 -1.78
N TYR A 260 2.16 -8.03 -2.09
CA TYR A 260 2.69 -8.07 -3.45
C TYR A 260 3.17 -9.48 -3.82
N PRO A 261 3.21 -9.81 -5.12
CA PRO A 261 3.79 -11.06 -5.59
C PRO A 261 5.22 -11.27 -5.10
N LEU A 262 5.58 -12.53 -4.79
CA LEU A 262 6.92 -12.90 -4.29
C LEU A 262 8.07 -12.31 -5.11
N LYS A 263 7.94 -12.33 -6.44
CA LYS A 263 8.94 -11.81 -7.37
C LYS A 263 9.15 -10.30 -7.21
N ASP A 264 8.07 -9.56 -6.94
CA ASP A 264 8.09 -8.11 -6.77
C ASP A 264 8.70 -7.71 -5.44
N ILE A 265 8.39 -8.46 -4.37
CA ILE A 265 8.99 -8.27 -3.04
C ILE A 265 10.51 -8.52 -3.11
N ASN A 266 10.92 -9.62 -3.74
CA ASN A 266 12.34 -9.94 -3.88
C ASN A 266 13.07 -8.88 -4.72
N PHE A 267 12.46 -8.42 -5.82
CA PHE A 267 13.02 -7.33 -6.60
C PHE A 267 13.18 -6.06 -5.76
N PHE A 268 12.14 -5.69 -4.98
CA PHE A 268 12.17 -4.53 -4.09
C PHE A 268 13.29 -4.64 -3.05
N TYR A 269 13.43 -5.79 -2.40
CA TYR A 269 14.55 -6.06 -1.49
C TYR A 269 15.91 -5.91 -2.15
N GLY A 270 16.02 -6.32 -3.41
CA GLY A 270 17.26 -6.29 -4.16
C GLY A 270 17.68 -4.93 -4.67
N ILE A 271 16.86 -3.86 -4.56
CA ILE A 271 17.21 -2.53 -5.09
C ILE A 271 18.51 -2.04 -4.43
N GLU A 272 19.50 -1.67 -5.23
CA GLU A 272 20.77 -1.13 -4.73
C GLU A 272 20.65 0.37 -4.45
N ILE A 273 21.07 0.78 -3.25
CA ILE A 273 21.05 2.17 -2.78
C ILE A 273 22.47 2.56 -2.35
N PRO A 274 23.04 3.64 -2.94
CA PRO A 274 24.33 4.15 -2.50
C PRO A 274 24.21 4.82 -1.12
N PHE A 275 25.08 4.42 -0.19
CA PHE A 275 25.13 4.97 1.17
C PHE A 275 26.52 4.80 1.76
N LYS A 276 27.10 5.90 2.29
CA LYS A 276 28.44 5.95 2.90
C LYS A 276 29.52 5.28 2.02
N ASP A 277 29.57 5.69 0.75
CA ASP A 277 30.53 5.21 -0.27
C ASP A 277 30.47 3.70 -0.58
N LYS A 278 29.40 3.03 -0.15
CA LYS A 278 29.12 1.63 -0.45
C LYS A 278 27.72 1.48 -1.03
N LYS A 279 27.49 0.35 -1.69
CA LYS A 279 26.15 -0.05 -2.14
C LYS A 279 25.55 -1.00 -1.12
N TYR A 280 24.33 -0.68 -0.69
CA TYR A 280 23.52 -1.51 0.19
C TYR A 280 22.25 -1.91 -0.53
N TYR A 281 21.69 -3.05 -0.18
CA TYR A 281 20.37 -3.42 -0.67
C TYR A 281 19.30 -2.66 0.10
N LEU A 282 18.15 -2.36 -0.53
CA LEU A 282 17.01 -1.74 0.15
C LEU A 282 16.57 -2.59 1.35
N LEU A 283 16.69 -3.91 1.26
CA LEU A 283 16.50 -4.83 2.39
C LEU A 283 17.32 -4.44 3.63
N ASP A 284 18.56 -4.00 3.48
CA ASP A 284 19.41 -3.61 4.61
C ASP A 284 18.79 -2.42 5.36
N PHE A 285 18.23 -1.45 4.64
CA PHE A 285 17.52 -0.31 5.23
C PHE A 285 16.24 -0.75 5.94
N LEU A 286 15.47 -1.67 5.35
CA LEU A 286 14.24 -2.19 5.98
C LEU A 286 14.56 -2.94 7.28
N ILE A 287 15.66 -3.68 7.32
CA ILE A 287 16.13 -4.35 8.54
C ILE A 287 16.54 -3.32 9.60
N VAL A 288 17.27 -2.26 9.22
CA VAL A 288 17.65 -1.18 10.15
C VAL A 288 16.40 -0.46 10.70
N ILE A 289 15.41 -0.19 9.86
CA ILE A 289 14.11 0.36 10.30
C ILE A 289 13.43 -0.57 11.30
N ASN A 290 13.40 -1.88 11.02
CA ASN A 290 12.77 -2.87 11.88
C ASN A 290 13.49 -3.03 13.25
N LYS A 291 14.82 -2.88 13.28
CA LYS A 291 15.65 -2.97 14.49
C LYS A 291 15.59 -1.73 15.38
N ALA A 292 15.20 -0.58 14.83
CA ALA A 292 15.26 0.68 15.58
C ALA A 292 14.34 0.68 16.81
N GLU A 293 14.82 1.32 17.87
CA GLU A 293 14.08 1.50 19.14
C GLU A 293 13.86 2.99 19.49
N SER A 294 14.44 3.88 18.68
CA SER A 294 14.40 5.33 18.88
C SER A 294 14.62 6.05 17.55
N TYR A 295 14.45 7.38 17.55
CA TYR A 295 14.61 8.24 16.37
C TYR A 295 16.08 8.48 15.99
N VAL A 296 16.76 7.41 15.54
CA VAL A 296 18.18 7.39 15.11
C VAL A 296 18.36 7.08 13.62
N LEU A 297 17.28 7.07 12.84
CA LEU A 297 17.25 6.62 11.45
C LEU A 297 17.52 7.72 10.42
N ASP A 298 17.87 8.94 10.84
CA ASP A 298 17.95 10.12 9.98
C ASP A 298 18.82 9.94 8.75
N GLU A 299 20.03 9.40 8.91
CA GLU A 299 20.95 9.18 7.78
C GLU A 299 20.40 8.15 6.79
N HIS A 300 19.84 7.06 7.31
CA HIS A 300 19.26 5.98 6.49
C HIS A 300 18.05 6.48 5.71
N LEU A 301 17.12 7.18 6.37
CA LEU A 301 15.92 7.71 5.72
C LEU A 301 16.23 8.87 4.77
N ARG A 302 17.31 9.65 5.00
CA ARG A 302 17.80 10.64 4.02
C ARG A 302 18.25 9.98 2.72
N ALA A 303 19.04 8.91 2.81
CA ALA A 303 19.49 8.18 1.62
C ALA A 303 18.32 7.59 0.83
N LEU A 304 17.33 7.04 1.53
CA LEU A 304 16.10 6.54 0.91
C LEU A 304 15.29 7.66 0.24
N ALA A 305 15.17 8.82 0.89
CA ALA A 305 14.48 9.98 0.32
C ALA A 305 15.19 10.54 -0.92
N GLU A 306 16.52 10.55 -0.93
CA GLU A 306 17.33 10.94 -2.08
C GLU A 306 17.14 9.97 -3.25
N TRP A 307 17.19 8.66 -2.96
CA TRP A 307 16.92 7.63 -3.95
C TRP A 307 15.52 7.76 -4.57
N LEU A 308 14.48 7.94 -3.75
CA LEU A 308 13.11 8.16 -4.21
C LEU A 308 13.01 9.38 -5.13
N PHE A 309 13.63 10.50 -4.75
CA PHE A 309 13.60 11.73 -5.53
C PHE A 309 14.36 11.61 -6.87
N ASN A 310 15.48 10.90 -6.88
CA ASN A 310 16.23 10.59 -8.10
C ASN A 310 15.46 9.66 -9.04
N LEU A 311 14.60 8.79 -8.49
CA LEU A 311 13.73 7.92 -9.28
C LEU A 311 12.61 8.73 -9.94
N HIS A 312 11.94 9.61 -9.20
CA HIS A 312 10.96 10.54 -9.75
C HIS A 312 10.75 11.78 -8.85
N PRO A 313 10.72 13.01 -9.40
CA PRO A 313 10.57 14.24 -8.61
C PRO A 313 9.27 14.32 -7.79
N ALA A 314 8.22 13.60 -8.18
CA ALA A 314 6.97 13.49 -7.41
C ALA A 314 7.16 12.80 -6.05
N LEU A 315 8.18 11.95 -5.89
CA LEU A 315 8.48 11.21 -4.66
C LEU A 315 9.29 12.04 -3.67
N LYS A 316 9.04 13.36 -3.66
CA LYS A 316 9.74 14.29 -2.79
C LYS A 316 9.09 14.31 -1.41
N VAL A 317 9.86 14.00 -0.38
CA VAL A 317 9.41 14.13 1.01
C VAL A 317 9.13 15.61 1.32
N SER A 318 7.91 15.92 1.79
CA SER A 318 7.45 17.29 2.02
C SER A 318 8.04 17.94 3.26
N HIS A 319 8.64 17.15 4.16
CA HIS A 319 9.13 17.61 5.45
C HIS A 319 10.26 18.64 5.34
N LYS A 320 10.24 19.65 6.24
CA LYS A 320 11.15 20.80 6.18
C LYS A 320 12.63 20.41 6.31
N GLU A 321 12.93 19.40 7.11
CA GLU A 321 14.31 18.93 7.37
C GLU A 321 15.02 18.39 6.12
N LEU A 322 14.27 17.86 5.15
CA LEU A 322 14.82 17.31 3.92
C LEU A 322 14.88 18.33 2.78
N LYS A 323 14.35 19.55 2.96
CA LYS A 323 14.45 20.60 1.94
C LYS A 323 15.88 20.88 1.44
N PRO A 324 16.93 20.88 2.29
CA PRO A 324 18.30 21.09 1.83
C PRO A 324 18.81 19.98 0.89
N LEU A 325 18.35 18.73 1.08
CA LEU A 325 18.71 17.56 0.26
C LEU A 325 18.42 17.84 -1.23
N TYR A 326 17.20 18.29 -1.50
CA TYR A 326 16.70 18.47 -2.87
C TYR A 326 17.27 19.68 -3.61
N ARG A 327 17.92 20.63 -2.91
CA ARG A 327 18.57 21.78 -3.58
C ARG A 327 19.80 21.35 -4.38
N ARG A 328 20.48 20.28 -3.97
CA ARG A 328 21.70 19.79 -4.62
C ARG A 328 21.39 19.00 -5.91
N VAL A 329 20.27 18.28 -5.93
CA VAL A 329 19.86 17.41 -7.05
C VAL A 329 19.19 18.19 -8.19
N ARG A 330 18.56 19.33 -7.90
CA ARG A 330 17.74 20.09 -8.86
C ARG A 330 18.51 20.69 -10.05
N ASN A 331 19.84 20.77 -9.97
CA ASN A 331 20.66 21.41 -11.00
C ASN A 331 20.92 20.53 -12.24
N ALA A 332 20.39 19.30 -12.30
CA ALA A 332 20.65 18.37 -13.40
C ALA A 332 19.45 18.07 -14.32
N HIS A 333 18.23 18.58 -14.05
CA HIS A 333 16.99 18.01 -14.63
C HIS A 333 16.01 19.00 -15.28
N PHE A 334 16.44 20.17 -15.77
CA PHE A 334 15.58 21.00 -16.60
C PHE A 334 16.39 21.72 -17.70
N ASN A 335 16.28 21.19 -18.92
CA ASN A 335 16.52 21.93 -20.15
C ASN A 335 15.76 21.20 -21.28
N SER A 336 14.51 21.58 -21.54
CA SER A 336 13.84 21.28 -22.80
C SER A 336 12.85 22.38 -23.17
N ALA A 337 13.27 23.25 -24.10
CA ALA A 337 12.53 24.39 -24.64
C ALA A 337 11.41 23.99 -25.64
N ARG A 338 10.71 22.87 -25.39
CA ARG A 338 9.61 22.36 -26.24
C ARG A 338 8.27 22.21 -25.49
N GLN A 339 8.18 22.70 -24.25
CA GLN A 339 7.07 22.43 -23.32
C GLN A 339 6.22 23.65 -22.93
N GLU A 340 6.52 24.87 -23.40
CA GLU A 340 5.82 26.07 -22.91
C GLU A 340 4.33 26.09 -23.28
N ASP A 341 3.95 25.76 -24.52
CA ASP A 341 2.54 25.79 -24.93
C ASP A 341 1.69 24.70 -24.27
N GLU A 342 2.20 23.46 -24.16
CA GLU A 342 1.50 22.36 -23.47
C GLU A 342 1.40 22.63 -21.96
N TYR A 343 2.43 23.25 -21.39
CA TYR A 343 2.43 23.69 -19.99
C TYR A 343 1.36 24.77 -19.76
N LEU A 344 1.34 25.83 -20.58
CA LEU A 344 0.35 26.91 -20.46
C LEU A 344 -1.07 26.42 -20.69
N PHE A 345 -1.27 25.49 -21.63
CA PHE A 345 -2.55 24.84 -21.83
C PHE A 345 -3.01 24.08 -20.58
N ASN A 346 -2.11 23.30 -19.96
CA ASN A 346 -2.42 22.59 -18.72
C ASN A 346 -2.73 23.54 -17.55
N GLU A 347 -2.00 24.65 -17.41
CA GLU A 347 -2.29 25.67 -16.39
C GLU A 347 -3.63 26.38 -16.64
N CYS A 348 -3.98 26.67 -17.89
CA CYS A 348 -5.30 27.15 -18.28
C CYS A 348 -6.40 26.18 -17.82
N LEU A 349 -6.23 24.89 -18.08
CA LEU A 349 -7.21 23.86 -17.68
C LEU A 349 -7.31 23.71 -16.17
N LYS A 350 -6.20 23.78 -15.43
CA LYS A 350 -6.22 23.81 -13.96
C LYS A 350 -6.95 25.05 -13.43
N MET A 351 -6.75 26.21 -14.03
CA MET A 351 -7.47 27.42 -13.64
C MET A 351 -8.98 27.23 -13.84
N LEU A 352 -9.42 26.75 -15.01
CA LEU A 352 -10.83 26.46 -15.27
C LEU A 352 -11.39 25.42 -14.29
N LEU A 353 -10.66 24.33 -14.08
CA LEU A 353 -11.03 23.28 -13.12
C LEU A 353 -11.21 23.86 -11.71
N SER A 354 -10.30 24.73 -11.27
CA SER A 354 -10.34 25.32 -9.94
C SER A 354 -11.60 26.14 -9.67
N LEU A 355 -12.21 26.73 -10.70
CA LEU A 355 -13.49 27.45 -10.57
C LEU A 355 -14.66 26.51 -10.28
N PHE A 356 -14.56 25.22 -10.61
CA PHE A 356 -15.60 24.22 -10.36
C PHE A 356 -15.35 23.36 -9.12
N THR A 357 -14.10 23.26 -8.66
CA THR A 357 -13.72 22.30 -7.61
C THR A 357 -13.42 22.94 -6.26
N LEU A 358 -13.16 24.26 -6.22
CA LEU A 358 -12.89 24.97 -4.98
C LEU A 358 -14.15 25.58 -4.42
N GLU A 359 -14.29 25.51 -3.10
CA GLU A 359 -15.30 26.23 -2.35
C GLU A 359 -14.78 27.64 -2.04
N PHE A 360 -15.44 28.66 -2.58
CA PHE A 360 -15.08 30.05 -2.36
C PHE A 360 -15.97 30.67 -1.28
N ASP A 361 -15.38 31.16 -0.20
CA ASP A 361 -16.11 31.89 0.83
C ASP A 361 -16.48 33.27 0.29
N CYS A 362 -17.69 33.40 -0.26
CA CYS A 362 -18.19 34.66 -0.81
C CYS A 362 -19.05 35.39 0.23
N PHE A 363 -18.92 36.72 0.30
CA PHE A 363 -19.81 37.52 1.16
C PHE A 363 -21.28 37.36 0.70
N PRO A 364 -22.27 37.34 1.61
CA PRO A 364 -23.69 37.25 1.23
C PRO A 364 -24.05 38.28 0.16
N LEU A 365 -24.79 37.86 -0.87
CA LEU A 365 -25.18 38.65 -2.07
C LEU A 365 -24.08 38.91 -3.14
N THR A 366 -22.84 38.48 -2.91
CA THR A 366 -21.75 38.60 -3.93
C THR A 366 -21.43 37.28 -4.64
N SER A 367 -21.96 36.17 -4.12
CA SER A 367 -21.83 34.85 -4.73
C SER A 367 -22.58 34.79 -6.07
N ASN A 368 -21.95 34.20 -7.06
CA ASN A 368 -22.47 33.98 -8.40
C ASN A 368 -22.36 32.48 -8.74
N THR A 369 -23.33 31.93 -9.47
CA THR A 369 -23.25 30.52 -9.90
C THR A 369 -22.71 30.43 -11.31
N ILE A 370 -21.79 29.49 -11.53
CA ILE A 370 -21.39 29.02 -12.86
C ILE A 370 -21.90 27.59 -13.08
N ASN A 371 -22.26 27.29 -14.32
CA ASN A 371 -22.81 26.00 -14.72
C ASN A 371 -21.91 25.38 -15.78
N PHE A 372 -21.72 24.07 -15.71
CA PHE A 372 -21.04 23.29 -16.73
C PHE A 372 -21.64 21.89 -16.80
N TRP A 373 -22.26 21.57 -17.94
CA TRP A 373 -22.92 20.28 -18.17
C TRP A 373 -23.90 19.94 -17.03
N ASP A 374 -23.64 18.94 -16.19
CA ASP A 374 -24.44 18.54 -15.02
C ASP A 374 -23.94 19.14 -13.68
N ARG A 375 -22.98 20.08 -13.72
CA ARG A 375 -22.29 20.62 -12.55
C ARG A 375 -22.56 22.10 -12.36
N THR A 376 -22.62 22.51 -11.10
CA THR A 376 -22.71 23.90 -10.68
C THR A 376 -21.70 24.18 -9.59
N ASN A 377 -21.16 25.40 -9.55
CA ASN A 377 -20.38 25.86 -8.42
C ASN A 377 -20.67 27.33 -8.11
N SER A 378 -20.56 27.70 -6.83
CA SER A 378 -20.65 29.09 -6.38
C SER A 378 -19.26 29.74 -6.43
N VAL A 379 -19.14 30.83 -7.17
CA VAL A 379 -17.89 31.58 -7.39
C VAL A 379 -18.10 33.07 -7.11
N PHE A 380 -17.00 33.78 -6.90
CA PHE A 380 -17.01 35.23 -6.80
C PHE A 380 -17.29 35.89 -8.17
N SER A 381 -17.69 37.16 -8.17
CA SER A 381 -18.20 37.87 -9.35
C SER A 381 -17.23 37.87 -10.55
N GLU A 382 -15.94 38.05 -10.28
CA GLU A 382 -14.89 38.05 -11.28
C GLU A 382 -14.63 36.63 -11.79
N GLY A 383 -14.78 35.61 -10.95
CA GLY A 383 -14.69 34.20 -11.35
C GLY A 383 -15.75 33.83 -12.39
N LYS A 384 -16.99 34.33 -12.21
CA LYS A 384 -18.05 34.17 -13.23
C LYS A 384 -17.71 34.89 -14.54
N ARG A 385 -17.17 36.12 -14.46
CA ARG A 385 -16.73 36.87 -15.64
C ARG A 385 -15.62 36.13 -16.38
N ILE A 386 -14.61 35.65 -15.67
CA ILE A 386 -13.53 34.84 -16.23
C ILE A 386 -14.12 33.62 -16.95
N PHE A 387 -14.98 32.84 -16.30
CA PHE A 387 -15.57 31.65 -16.92
C PHE A 387 -16.40 31.97 -18.17
N SER A 388 -17.20 33.06 -18.15
CA SER A 388 -18.03 33.47 -19.29
C SER A 388 -17.23 33.81 -20.56
N LEU A 389 -15.94 34.17 -20.42
CA LEU A 389 -15.06 34.37 -21.57
C LEU A 389 -14.66 33.04 -22.23
N PHE A 390 -14.50 31.97 -21.44
CA PHE A 390 -14.11 30.64 -21.92
C PHE A 390 -15.28 29.80 -22.40
N GLU A 391 -16.47 29.99 -21.82
CA GLU A 391 -17.69 29.24 -22.14
C GLU A 391 -17.97 29.09 -23.65
N PRO A 392 -17.96 30.16 -24.49
CA PRO A 392 -18.19 30.01 -25.93
C PRO A 392 -17.09 29.22 -26.64
N LEU A 393 -15.83 29.31 -26.18
CA LEU A 393 -14.71 28.56 -26.76
C LEU A 393 -14.80 27.07 -26.41
N LEU A 394 -15.22 26.75 -25.18
CA LEU A 394 -15.47 25.39 -24.73
C LEU A 394 -16.64 24.76 -25.50
N ALA A 395 -17.74 25.50 -25.70
CA ALA A 395 -18.89 25.04 -26.47
C ALA A 395 -18.55 24.80 -27.95
N ALA A 396 -17.65 25.60 -28.54
CA ALA A 396 -17.20 25.46 -29.92
C ALA A 396 -15.97 24.55 -30.11
N ASN A 397 -15.46 23.92 -29.04
CA ASN A 397 -14.27 23.06 -29.03
C ASN A 397 -13.00 23.70 -29.66
N ARG A 398 -12.82 25.02 -29.50
CA ARG A 398 -11.67 25.77 -30.04
C ARG A 398 -10.49 25.74 -29.08
N THR A 399 -9.77 24.62 -29.06
CA THR A 399 -8.62 24.38 -28.16
C THR A 399 -7.44 25.31 -28.41
N ASP A 400 -7.23 25.70 -29.66
CA ASP A 400 -6.20 26.64 -30.14
C ASP A 400 -6.38 28.06 -29.58
N ALA A 401 -7.62 28.48 -29.34
CA ALA A 401 -7.94 29.81 -28.80
C ALA A 401 -7.89 29.89 -27.26
N LEU A 402 -7.76 28.76 -26.55
CA LEU A 402 -7.79 28.74 -25.07
C LEU A 402 -6.53 29.34 -24.45
N VAL A 403 -5.33 29.01 -24.97
CA VAL A 403 -4.07 29.54 -24.43
C VAL A 403 -3.94 31.06 -24.62
N PRO A 404 -4.21 31.63 -25.82
CA PRO A 404 -4.20 33.09 -25.98
C PRO A 404 -5.18 33.80 -25.04
N LEU A 405 -6.41 33.26 -24.86
CA LEU A 405 -7.38 33.84 -23.94
C LEU A 405 -6.91 33.73 -22.48
N TYR A 406 -6.29 32.62 -22.10
CA TYR A 406 -5.71 32.46 -20.77
C TYR A 406 -4.61 33.49 -20.47
N CYS A 407 -3.73 33.79 -21.44
CA CYS A 407 -2.74 34.86 -21.30
C CYS A 407 -3.40 36.22 -21.05
N ILE A 408 -4.46 36.55 -21.81
CA ILE A 408 -5.22 37.80 -21.62
C ILE A 408 -5.87 37.83 -20.23
N VAL A 409 -6.56 36.75 -19.85
CA VAL A 409 -7.22 36.65 -18.54
C VAL A 409 -6.23 36.78 -17.39
N ARG A 410 -5.02 36.23 -17.56
CA ARG A 410 -3.97 36.33 -16.55
C ARG A 410 -3.52 37.77 -16.34
N GLU A 411 -3.26 38.51 -17.41
CA GLU A 411 -2.83 39.91 -17.36
C GLU A 411 -3.95 40.86 -16.92
N ASP A 412 -5.19 40.63 -17.37
CA ASP A 412 -6.29 41.58 -17.17
C ASP A 412 -7.10 41.32 -15.89
N TYR A 413 -7.12 40.07 -15.38
CA TYR A 413 -7.93 39.70 -14.21
C TYR A 413 -7.11 39.11 -13.06
N ILE A 414 -6.18 38.18 -13.33
CA ILE A 414 -5.46 37.46 -12.26
C ILE A 414 -4.42 38.34 -11.57
N ILE A 415 -3.53 38.98 -12.34
CA ILE A 415 -2.47 39.84 -11.81
C ILE A 415 -3.08 41.07 -11.10
N PRO A 416 -4.04 41.81 -11.71
CA PRO A 416 -4.70 42.94 -11.05
C PRO A 416 -5.45 42.50 -9.79
N GLY A 417 -6.15 41.35 -9.86
CA GLY A 417 -6.86 40.75 -8.72
C GLY A 417 -5.96 40.42 -7.52
N MET A 418 -4.69 40.09 -7.73
CA MET A 418 -3.72 39.90 -6.66
C MET A 418 -3.28 41.22 -6.01
N THR A 419 -3.15 42.30 -6.80
CA THR A 419 -2.60 43.58 -6.36
C THR A 419 -3.64 44.57 -5.83
N ASP A 420 -4.92 44.32 -6.12
CA ASP A 420 -6.03 45.18 -5.71
C ASP A 420 -6.20 45.22 -4.18
N ARG A 421 -5.96 46.40 -3.60
CA ARG A 421 -6.12 46.70 -2.17
C ARG A 421 -7.26 47.68 -1.91
N SER A 422 -8.17 47.87 -2.86
CA SER A 422 -9.28 48.79 -2.68
C SER A 422 -10.17 48.38 -1.50
N CYS A 423 -10.80 49.36 -0.83
CA CYS A 423 -11.65 49.09 0.33
C CYS A 423 -12.81 48.12 0.01
N PHE A 424 -13.36 48.20 -1.21
CA PHE A 424 -14.45 47.32 -1.65
C PHE A 424 -13.98 45.87 -1.79
N THR A 425 -12.75 45.67 -2.29
CA THR A 425 -12.11 44.36 -2.42
C THR A 425 -11.73 43.77 -1.06
N TRP A 426 -11.28 44.59 -0.12
CA TRP A 426 -11.03 44.18 1.27
C TRP A 426 -12.31 43.71 2.00
N LEU A 427 -13.45 44.33 1.70
CA LEU A 427 -14.76 43.97 2.28
C LEU A 427 -15.38 42.71 1.65
N THR A 428 -15.08 42.40 0.38
CA THR A 428 -15.79 41.37 -0.39
C THR A 428 -14.98 40.11 -0.66
N ARG A 429 -13.64 40.16 -0.64
CA ARG A 429 -12.78 39.00 -0.91
C ARG A 429 -12.29 38.34 0.37
N SER A 430 -12.67 37.10 0.56
CA SER A 430 -12.17 36.23 1.63
C SER A 430 -10.72 35.81 1.44
N ASN A 431 -10.14 35.16 2.47
CA ASN A 431 -8.80 34.58 2.40
C ASN A 431 -8.68 33.49 1.33
N SER A 432 -9.74 32.73 1.05
CA SER A 432 -9.76 31.68 0.03
C SER A 432 -9.63 32.27 -1.39
N ILE A 433 -10.30 33.39 -1.67
CA ILE A 433 -10.21 34.09 -2.95
C ILE A 433 -8.80 34.70 -3.15
N HIS A 434 -8.23 35.32 -2.11
CA HIS A 434 -6.86 35.85 -2.19
C HIS A 434 -5.80 34.76 -2.38
N ASP A 435 -5.97 33.62 -1.71
CA ASP A 435 -5.06 32.48 -1.86
C ASP A 435 -5.19 31.85 -3.26
N TRP A 436 -6.39 31.84 -3.84
CA TRP A 436 -6.62 31.43 -5.22
C TRP A 436 -5.86 32.30 -6.22
N TYR A 437 -6.04 33.63 -6.20
CA TYR A 437 -5.34 34.55 -7.12
C TYR A 437 -3.81 34.39 -7.02
N ARG A 438 -3.28 34.33 -5.80
CA ARG A 438 -1.85 34.15 -5.54
C ARG A 438 -1.31 32.85 -6.15
N ARG A 439 -2.09 31.78 -6.13
CA ARG A 439 -1.68 30.46 -6.61
C ARG A 439 -1.92 30.28 -8.10
N ALA A 440 -2.96 30.90 -8.65
CA ALA A 440 -3.20 30.99 -10.08
C ALA A 440 -2.07 31.75 -10.79
N ASP A 441 -1.61 32.87 -10.24
CA ASP A 441 -0.47 33.61 -10.81
C ASP A 441 0.85 32.83 -10.74
N ARG A 442 1.09 32.14 -9.62
CA ARG A 442 2.33 31.38 -9.39
C ARG A 442 2.33 29.98 -10.03
N ASN A 443 1.28 29.59 -10.75
CA ASN A 443 1.08 28.24 -11.29
C ASN A 443 1.24 27.15 -10.21
N THR A 444 0.61 27.37 -9.05
CA THR A 444 0.65 26.45 -7.89
C THR A 444 -0.74 26.10 -7.35
N LEU A 445 -1.73 26.01 -8.24
CA LEU A 445 -3.10 25.58 -7.93
C LEU A 445 -3.18 24.11 -7.46
N ASP A 446 -2.19 23.29 -7.81
CA ASP A 446 -2.00 21.93 -7.32
C ASP A 446 -1.97 21.85 -5.78
N LYS A 447 -1.44 22.89 -5.13
CA LYS A 447 -1.41 22.98 -3.66
C LYS A 447 -2.77 23.31 -3.02
N LEU A 448 -3.78 23.64 -3.83
CA LEU A 448 -5.20 23.71 -3.42
C LEU A 448 -5.94 22.40 -3.74
N GLY A 449 -5.23 21.34 -4.14
CA GLY A 449 -5.85 20.06 -4.54
C GLY A 449 -6.36 20.05 -5.99
N VAL A 450 -6.03 21.06 -6.79
CA VAL A 450 -6.46 21.14 -8.19
C VAL A 450 -5.47 20.41 -9.09
N HIS A 451 -5.84 19.22 -9.54
CA HIS A 451 -5.01 18.37 -10.38
C HIS A 451 -5.71 18.09 -11.70
N TRP A 452 -5.06 18.44 -12.81
CA TRP A 452 -5.50 18.04 -14.14
C TRP A 452 -4.81 16.74 -14.55
N VAL A 453 -5.60 15.69 -14.76
CA VAL A 453 -5.14 14.35 -15.12
C VAL A 453 -5.91 13.85 -16.33
N GLN A 454 -5.21 13.24 -17.28
CA GLN A 454 -5.84 12.63 -18.45
C GLN A 454 -6.75 11.47 -18.02
N PRO A 455 -8.01 11.39 -18.47
CA PRO A 455 -8.94 10.31 -18.10
C PRO A 455 -8.43 8.90 -18.42
N GLU A 456 -7.63 8.76 -19.48
CA GLU A 456 -6.98 7.51 -19.85
C GLU A 456 -6.02 7.04 -18.76
N LEU A 457 -5.26 7.97 -18.19
CA LEU A 457 -4.36 7.71 -17.07
C LEU A 457 -5.14 7.42 -15.79
N LEU A 458 -6.21 8.17 -15.51
CA LEU A 458 -7.10 7.92 -14.36
C LEU A 458 -7.63 6.49 -14.39
N MET A 459 -8.18 6.07 -15.54
CA MET A 459 -8.67 4.71 -15.72
C MET A 459 -7.56 3.68 -15.55
N HIS A 460 -6.41 3.90 -16.19
CA HIS A 460 -5.28 2.98 -16.14
C HIS A 460 -4.74 2.76 -14.71
N VAL A 461 -4.59 3.84 -13.93
CA VAL A 461 -4.05 3.78 -12.57
C VAL A 461 -5.07 3.19 -11.61
N LEU A 462 -6.31 3.66 -11.63
CA LEU A 462 -7.33 3.26 -10.65
C LEU A 462 -7.72 1.77 -10.77
N LEU A 463 -7.62 1.16 -11.96
CA LEU A 463 -7.82 -0.30 -12.11
C LEU A 463 -6.72 -1.14 -11.47
N ARG A 464 -5.54 -0.55 -11.21
CA ARG A 464 -4.39 -1.23 -10.61
C ARG A 464 -4.23 -0.97 -9.12
N VAL A 465 -4.89 0.07 -8.61
CA VAL A 465 -4.90 0.38 -7.17
C VAL A 465 -5.46 -0.81 -6.40
N ARG A 466 -4.62 -1.39 -5.55
CA ARG A 466 -5.03 -2.44 -4.61
C ARG A 466 -5.45 -1.76 -3.31
N THR A 467 -6.75 -1.66 -3.09
CA THR A 467 -7.28 -1.24 -1.78
C THR A 467 -8.00 -2.40 -1.11
N HIS A 468 -7.75 -2.55 0.19
CA HIS A 468 -8.43 -3.53 1.03
C HIS A 468 -9.63 -2.93 1.77
N GLU A 469 -9.80 -1.60 1.68
CA GLU A 469 -10.93 -0.93 2.30
C GLU A 469 -12.12 -0.97 1.34
N PRO A 470 -13.22 -1.69 1.68
CA PRO A 470 -14.37 -1.82 0.79
C PRO A 470 -15.00 -0.49 0.41
N ARG A 471 -14.91 0.51 1.31
CA ARG A 471 -15.40 1.87 1.07
C ARG A 471 -14.64 2.55 -0.06
N ILE A 472 -13.30 2.55 0.00
CA ILE A 472 -12.45 3.15 -1.03
C ILE A 472 -12.65 2.40 -2.36
N ALA A 473 -12.70 1.06 -2.33
CA ALA A 473 -12.98 0.27 -3.53
C ALA A 473 -14.33 0.64 -4.17
N SER A 474 -15.37 0.85 -3.35
CA SER A 474 -16.68 1.30 -3.81
C SER A 474 -16.65 2.70 -4.41
N GLN A 475 -15.94 3.64 -3.77
CA GLN A 475 -15.77 5.00 -4.30
C GLN A 475 -15.00 5.03 -5.63
N ILE A 476 -13.93 4.22 -5.75
CA ILE A 476 -13.20 4.04 -7.01
C ILE A 476 -14.15 3.52 -8.10
N ASN A 477 -14.90 2.45 -7.82
CA ASN A 477 -15.84 1.89 -8.79
C ASN A 477 -16.92 2.91 -9.21
N LYS A 478 -17.48 3.68 -8.26
CA LYS A 478 -18.44 4.75 -8.56
C LYS A 478 -17.83 5.80 -9.49
N PHE A 479 -16.60 6.23 -9.23
CA PHE A 479 -15.90 7.17 -10.09
C PHE A 479 -15.64 6.58 -11.49
N LEU A 480 -15.19 5.34 -11.58
CA LEU A 480 -14.93 4.66 -12.86
C LEU A 480 -16.21 4.46 -13.68
N ASP A 481 -17.33 4.13 -13.03
CA ASP A 481 -18.65 4.04 -13.67
C ASP A 481 -19.05 5.42 -14.26
N GLU A 482 -18.85 6.52 -13.52
CA GLU A 482 -19.11 7.90 -14.01
C GLU A 482 -18.15 8.36 -15.11
N LEU A 483 -16.88 7.93 -15.07
CA LEU A 483 -15.90 8.20 -16.12
C LEU A 483 -16.35 7.56 -17.43
N ILE A 484 -16.70 6.27 -17.39
CA ILE A 484 -17.23 5.54 -18.55
C ILE A 484 -18.52 6.20 -19.04
N HIS A 485 -19.43 6.54 -18.13
CA HIS A 485 -20.67 7.24 -18.45
C HIS A 485 -20.43 8.60 -19.13
N THR A 486 -19.34 9.29 -18.80
CA THR A 486 -18.96 10.53 -19.51
C THR A 486 -18.50 10.25 -20.93
N TYR A 487 -17.68 9.21 -21.11
CA TYR A 487 -17.07 8.87 -22.39
C TYR A 487 -18.04 8.18 -23.36
N THR A 488 -19.17 7.66 -22.88
CA THR A 488 -20.31 7.20 -23.69
C THR A 488 -21.17 8.36 -24.23
N GLN A 489 -21.00 9.59 -23.76
CA GLN A 489 -21.77 10.71 -24.30
C GLN A 489 -21.24 11.14 -25.67
N ASN A 490 -22.14 11.55 -26.56
CA ASN A 490 -21.75 12.19 -27.82
C ASN A 490 -21.42 13.67 -27.58
N ASN A 491 -20.20 13.94 -27.12
CA ASN A 491 -19.72 15.28 -26.82
C ASN A 491 -18.21 15.39 -27.11
N TYR A 492 -17.69 16.62 -27.18
CA TYR A 492 -16.28 16.88 -27.45
C TYR A 492 -15.36 16.36 -26.33
N ASP A 493 -14.17 15.88 -26.71
CA ASP A 493 -13.21 15.26 -25.78
C ASP A 493 -12.77 16.22 -24.67
N LEU A 494 -12.57 17.50 -24.98
CA LEU A 494 -12.19 18.50 -23.97
C LEU A 494 -13.27 18.63 -22.87
N LEU A 495 -14.54 18.64 -23.26
CA LEU A 495 -15.65 18.75 -22.30
C LEU A 495 -15.78 17.49 -21.45
N LYS A 496 -15.58 16.32 -22.06
CA LYS A 496 -15.50 15.03 -21.33
C LYS A 496 -14.35 15.04 -20.32
N GLN A 497 -13.16 15.48 -20.74
CA GLN A 497 -11.99 15.58 -19.87
C GLN A 497 -12.24 16.54 -18.70
N LEU A 498 -12.85 17.71 -18.95
CA LEU A 498 -13.18 18.67 -17.90
C LEU A 498 -14.18 18.07 -16.89
N ARG A 499 -15.27 17.44 -17.37
CA ARG A 499 -16.24 16.78 -16.49
C ARG A 499 -15.58 15.69 -15.64
N VAL A 500 -14.77 14.83 -16.24
CA VAL A 500 -14.07 13.76 -15.51
C VAL A 500 -13.11 14.33 -14.48
N ASN A 501 -12.40 15.42 -14.77
CA ASN A 501 -11.52 16.06 -13.80
C ASN A 501 -12.29 16.72 -12.64
N ILE A 502 -13.46 17.30 -12.88
CA ILE A 502 -14.34 17.80 -11.81
C ILE A 502 -14.79 16.64 -10.90
N LEU A 503 -15.24 15.55 -11.49
CA LEU A 503 -15.61 14.33 -10.77
C LEU A 503 -14.43 13.77 -9.96
N PHE A 504 -13.24 13.80 -10.55
CA PHE A 504 -12.03 13.29 -9.92
C PHE A 504 -11.63 14.13 -8.71
N SER A 505 -11.68 15.46 -8.82
CA SER A 505 -11.43 16.34 -7.68
C SER A 505 -12.42 16.09 -6.53
N ASN A 506 -13.70 15.92 -6.83
CA ASN A 506 -14.71 15.57 -5.81
C ASN A 506 -14.41 14.21 -5.17
N PHE A 507 -14.06 13.21 -5.99
CA PHE A 507 -13.66 11.88 -5.50
C PHE A 507 -12.45 11.96 -4.57
N ILE A 508 -11.40 12.72 -4.91
CA ILE A 508 -10.21 12.89 -4.06
C ILE A 508 -10.56 13.61 -2.75
N ASN A 509 -11.44 14.61 -2.79
CA ASN A 509 -11.87 15.35 -1.59
C ASN A 509 -12.71 14.49 -0.64
N GLU A 510 -13.42 13.47 -1.15
CA GLU A 510 -14.15 12.50 -0.32
C GLU A 510 -13.25 11.46 0.35
N LEU A 511 -12.00 11.30 -0.10
CA LEU A 511 -11.05 10.35 0.47
C LEU A 511 -10.34 10.91 1.70
N PRO A 512 -9.89 10.04 2.62
CA PRO A 512 -8.96 10.45 3.67
C PRO A 512 -7.72 11.13 3.07
N SER A 513 -7.22 12.20 3.70
CA SER A 513 -6.13 13.02 3.15
C SER A 513 -4.86 12.22 2.79
N ARG A 514 -4.60 11.10 3.49
CA ARG A 514 -3.49 10.19 3.18
C ARG A 514 -3.71 9.47 1.85
N GLU A 515 -4.90 8.92 1.63
CA GLU A 515 -5.28 8.16 0.43
C GLU A 515 -5.38 9.06 -0.79
N GLY A 516 -5.94 10.26 -0.63
CA GLY A 516 -5.98 11.27 -1.70
C GLY A 516 -4.57 11.63 -2.18
N LYS A 517 -3.64 11.91 -1.25
CA LYS A 517 -2.23 12.18 -1.59
C LYS A 517 -1.53 10.98 -2.22
N TYR A 518 -1.82 9.77 -1.74
CA TYR A 518 -1.31 8.52 -2.31
C TYR A 518 -1.69 8.41 -3.79
N LEU A 519 -2.97 8.56 -4.12
CA LEU A 519 -3.46 8.44 -5.50
C LEU A 519 -2.90 9.53 -6.41
N VAL A 520 -2.86 10.77 -5.96
CA VAL A 520 -2.28 11.88 -6.74
C VAL A 520 -0.80 11.63 -7.01
N THR A 521 -0.04 11.18 -6.01
CA THR A 521 1.38 10.84 -6.18
C THR A 521 1.53 9.69 -7.15
N LEU A 522 0.71 8.64 -7.01
CA LEU A 522 0.73 7.48 -7.89
C LEU A 522 0.51 7.85 -9.35
N MET A 523 -0.46 8.73 -9.63
CA MET A 523 -0.75 9.22 -10.98
C MET A 523 0.43 9.97 -11.61
N GLN A 524 1.24 10.66 -10.81
CA GLN A 524 2.42 11.35 -11.32
C GLN A 524 3.56 10.40 -11.70
N LEU A 525 3.53 9.15 -11.22
CA LEU A 525 4.58 8.16 -11.50
C LEU A 525 4.31 7.32 -12.74
N TYR A 526 3.06 7.26 -13.19
CA TYR A 526 2.69 6.54 -14.40
C TYR A 526 2.86 7.42 -15.63
N ASP A 527 3.37 6.83 -16.71
CA ASP A 527 3.54 7.52 -17.98
C ASP A 527 2.19 7.66 -18.71
N LYS A 528 1.89 8.89 -19.15
CA LYS A 528 0.71 9.22 -19.96
C LYS A 528 0.72 8.50 -21.30
N CYS A 529 1.90 8.33 -21.91
CA CYS A 529 2.05 7.72 -23.24
C CYS A 529 1.63 6.24 -23.26
N ASP A 530 1.79 5.54 -22.15
CA ASP A 530 1.41 4.12 -22.00
C ASP A 530 -0.10 3.93 -21.79
N ALA A 531 -0.82 4.95 -21.31
CA ALA A 531 -2.22 4.83 -20.90
C ALA A 531 -3.22 5.00 -22.06
N LYS A 532 -2.96 5.93 -22.99
CA LYS A 532 -3.87 6.26 -24.11
C LYS A 532 -4.18 5.06 -25.02
N PRO A 533 -3.20 4.25 -25.47
CA PRO A 533 -3.46 3.13 -26.38
C PRO A 533 -4.30 2.02 -25.76
N VAL A 534 -4.29 1.89 -24.44
CA VAL A 534 -4.98 0.82 -23.69
C VAL A 534 -6.29 1.28 -23.06
N PHE A 535 -6.70 2.54 -23.26
CA PHE A 535 -7.85 3.11 -22.59
C PHE A 535 -9.15 2.33 -22.85
N LEU A 536 -9.48 2.07 -24.12
CA LEU A 536 -10.70 1.33 -24.47
C LEU A 536 -10.68 -0.09 -23.89
N ASN A 537 -9.54 -0.77 -23.97
CA ASN A 537 -9.37 -2.12 -23.41
C ASN A 537 -9.54 -2.12 -21.88
N ASN A 538 -9.04 -1.10 -21.20
CA ASN A 538 -9.23 -0.92 -19.77
C ASN A 538 -10.72 -0.71 -19.42
N CYS A 539 -11.44 0.11 -20.20
CA CYS A 539 -12.89 0.29 -20.05
C CYS A 539 -13.65 -1.01 -20.23
N ILE A 540 -13.37 -1.77 -21.30
CA ILE A 540 -13.97 -3.08 -21.57
C ILE A 540 -13.71 -4.03 -20.40
N TRP A 541 -12.44 -4.15 -19.99
CA TRP A 541 -12.04 -5.03 -18.90
C TRP A 541 -12.80 -4.71 -17.61
N TYR A 542 -12.91 -3.43 -17.28
CA TYR A 542 -13.64 -2.97 -16.10
C TYR A 542 -15.14 -3.31 -16.19
N ILE A 543 -15.81 -2.99 -17.30
CA ILE A 543 -17.25 -3.29 -17.50
C ILE A 543 -17.50 -4.79 -17.36
N VAL A 544 -16.68 -5.62 -18.01
CA VAL A 544 -16.79 -7.09 -17.95
C VAL A 544 -16.58 -7.59 -16.52
N ASN A 545 -15.61 -7.05 -15.79
CA ASN A 545 -15.37 -7.42 -14.40
C ASN A 545 -16.55 -7.02 -13.49
N ARG A 546 -17.14 -5.83 -13.71
CA ARG A 546 -18.34 -5.37 -12.99
C ARG A 546 -19.54 -6.28 -13.24
N LEU A 547 -19.80 -6.64 -14.50
CA LEU A 547 -20.85 -7.60 -14.86
C LEU A 547 -20.60 -8.97 -14.20
N SER A 548 -19.36 -9.48 -14.24
CA SER A 548 -19.01 -10.73 -13.58
C SER A 548 -19.24 -10.68 -12.06
N ASN A 549 -19.02 -9.53 -11.42
CA ASN A 549 -19.33 -9.35 -9.99
C ASN A 549 -20.83 -9.20 -9.73
N ILE A 550 -21.61 -8.60 -10.62
CA ILE A 550 -23.08 -8.62 -10.54
C ILE A 550 -23.61 -10.07 -10.65
N SER A 551 -22.92 -10.93 -11.41
CA SER A 551 -23.27 -12.36 -11.55
C SER A 551 -22.98 -13.22 -10.33
N THR A 552 -22.23 -12.75 -9.33
CA THR A 552 -22.00 -13.53 -8.12
C THR A 552 -23.25 -13.51 -7.25
N VAL A 553 -24.14 -14.48 -7.46
CA VAL A 553 -25.30 -14.71 -6.60
C VAL A 553 -24.80 -15.13 -5.21
N THR A 554 -24.92 -14.26 -4.21
CA THR A 554 -24.99 -14.70 -2.82
C THR A 554 -26.35 -15.36 -2.65
N ALA A 555 -26.38 -16.69 -2.50
CA ALA A 555 -27.60 -17.41 -2.17
C ALA A 555 -28.10 -16.91 -0.79
N GLY A 556 -28.98 -15.93 -0.79
CA GLY A 556 -29.68 -15.45 0.38
C GLY A 556 -30.87 -16.37 0.65
N GLY A 557 -30.79 -17.15 1.73
CA GLY A 557 -31.91 -17.93 2.26
C GLY A 557 -31.53 -19.37 2.61
N ALA A 558 -31.44 -19.65 3.91
CA ALA A 558 -31.38 -20.95 4.59
C ALA A 558 -30.40 -22.02 4.03
N ILE A 559 -29.33 -22.28 4.80
CA ILE A 559 -28.49 -23.49 4.83
C ILE A 559 -28.55 -24.34 3.54
N GLN A 560 -27.81 -23.94 2.52
CA GLN A 560 -27.50 -24.82 1.38
C GLN A 560 -26.03 -25.19 1.43
N PHE A 561 -25.75 -26.41 1.91
CA PHE A 561 -24.40 -26.97 2.07
C PHE A 561 -23.64 -27.16 0.74
N PHE A 562 -24.27 -26.95 -0.43
CA PHE A 562 -23.69 -27.14 -1.76
C PHE A 562 -24.14 -26.12 -2.82
N SER A 563 -24.43 -24.86 -2.45
CA SER A 563 -24.62 -23.83 -3.48
C SER A 563 -23.25 -23.35 -3.99
N GLY A 564 -22.77 -24.01 -5.06
CA GLY A 564 -21.60 -23.53 -5.78
C GLY A 564 -21.84 -22.11 -6.27
N ILE A 565 -20.98 -21.16 -5.87
CA ILE A 565 -20.97 -19.79 -6.40
C ILE A 565 -20.80 -19.90 -7.92
N ARG A 566 -21.88 -19.78 -8.69
CA ARG A 566 -21.81 -19.70 -10.15
C ARG A 566 -21.37 -18.30 -10.53
N LYS A 567 -20.05 -18.08 -10.62
CA LYS A 567 -19.50 -16.88 -11.24
C LYS A 567 -19.38 -17.11 -12.74
N ILE A 568 -19.92 -16.22 -13.56
CA ILE A 568 -19.68 -16.29 -15.00
C ILE A 568 -18.22 -15.92 -15.23
N PRO A 569 -17.42 -16.81 -15.84
CA PRO A 569 -16.02 -16.52 -16.10
C PRO A 569 -15.93 -15.32 -17.05
N SER A 570 -15.12 -14.33 -16.70
CA SER A 570 -14.92 -13.12 -17.49
C SER A 570 -14.52 -13.42 -18.93
N SER A 571 -13.86 -14.56 -19.19
CA SER A 571 -13.52 -15.04 -20.54
C SER A 571 -14.71 -15.32 -21.45
N LYS A 572 -15.91 -15.58 -20.91
CA LYS A 572 -17.15 -15.74 -21.69
C LYS A 572 -17.79 -14.40 -22.07
N LEU A 573 -17.42 -13.33 -21.37
CA LEU A 573 -17.93 -11.96 -21.56
C LEU A 573 -16.91 -11.06 -22.27
N ILE A 574 -15.66 -11.51 -22.44
CA ILE A 574 -14.65 -10.78 -23.21
C ILE A 574 -14.97 -10.95 -24.69
N ILE A 575 -15.36 -9.84 -25.33
CA ILE A 575 -15.58 -9.80 -26.77
C ILE A 575 -14.25 -9.52 -27.44
N SER A 576 -13.59 -10.55 -27.95
CA SER A 576 -12.29 -10.43 -28.60
C SER A 576 -12.33 -9.74 -29.98
N ASN A 577 -13.52 -9.43 -30.50
CA ASN A 577 -13.72 -9.09 -31.93
C ASN A 577 -14.39 -7.74 -32.22
N ILE A 578 -14.50 -6.81 -31.25
CA ILE A 578 -15.06 -5.48 -31.57
C ILE A 578 -13.96 -4.62 -32.21
N LYS A 579 -14.05 -4.43 -33.54
CA LYS A 579 -13.27 -3.45 -34.31
C LYS A 579 -13.86 -2.04 -34.22
N SER A 580 -14.33 -1.63 -33.05
CA SER A 580 -14.90 -0.29 -32.85
C SER A 580 -14.02 0.51 -31.91
N ASP A 581 -13.74 1.74 -32.30
CA ASP A 581 -13.05 2.74 -31.47
C ASP A 581 -14.03 3.47 -30.50
N ASN A 582 -15.31 3.12 -30.54
CA ASN A 582 -16.38 3.79 -29.80
C ASN A 582 -16.91 2.96 -28.62
N LEU A 583 -16.86 3.53 -27.42
CA LEU A 583 -17.29 2.87 -26.18
C LEU A 583 -18.80 2.54 -26.17
N ASN A 584 -19.64 3.32 -26.85
CA ASN A 584 -21.07 3.01 -26.96
C ASN A 584 -21.34 1.74 -27.75
N GLU A 585 -20.70 1.60 -28.90
CA GLU A 585 -20.84 0.43 -29.76
C GLU A 585 -20.33 -0.83 -29.05
N VAL A 586 -19.26 -0.67 -28.25
CA VAL A 586 -18.77 -1.72 -27.37
C VAL A 586 -19.81 -2.13 -26.33
N ILE A 587 -20.44 -1.18 -25.64
CA ILE A 587 -21.47 -1.48 -24.64
C ILE A 587 -22.68 -2.14 -25.29
N ASP A 588 -23.11 -1.70 -26.47
CA ASP A 588 -24.24 -2.29 -27.18
C ASP A 588 -23.90 -3.71 -27.68
N ALA A 589 -22.66 -3.96 -28.10
CA ALA A 589 -22.18 -5.31 -28.40
C ALA A 589 -22.21 -6.22 -27.16
N ILE A 590 -21.81 -5.70 -25.98
CA ILE A 590 -21.93 -6.44 -24.70
C ILE A 590 -23.40 -6.71 -24.37
N LYS A 591 -24.30 -5.72 -24.52
CA LYS A 591 -25.75 -5.91 -24.32
C LYS A 591 -26.28 -7.03 -25.20
N ASN A 592 -25.94 -7.02 -26.50
CA ASN A 592 -26.37 -8.06 -27.44
C ASN A 592 -25.83 -9.45 -27.05
N GLN A 593 -24.59 -9.51 -26.57
CA GLN A 593 -23.99 -10.76 -26.11
C GLN A 593 -24.70 -11.33 -24.87
N LEU A 594 -25.21 -10.49 -23.96
CA LEU A 594 -25.98 -10.96 -22.79
C LEU A 594 -27.26 -11.71 -23.20
N TYR A 595 -27.83 -11.42 -24.36
CA TYR A 595 -28.97 -12.15 -24.92
C TYR A 595 -28.58 -13.40 -25.73
N SER A 596 -27.28 -13.71 -25.84
CA SER A 596 -26.83 -14.92 -26.54
C SER A 596 -27.27 -16.18 -25.81
N PRO A 597 -27.76 -17.22 -26.54
CA PRO A 597 -28.12 -18.50 -25.94
C PRO A 597 -26.93 -19.20 -25.25
N ASP A 598 -25.69 -18.82 -25.55
CA ASP A 598 -24.48 -19.44 -24.98
C ASP A 598 -24.24 -19.11 -23.49
N LEU A 599 -24.86 -18.04 -22.97
CA LEU A 599 -24.63 -17.58 -21.59
C LEU A 599 -25.63 -18.14 -20.57
N ASN A 600 -26.81 -18.63 -21.01
CA ASN A 600 -27.86 -19.21 -20.15
C ASN A 600 -28.07 -18.43 -18.83
N LEU A 601 -28.37 -17.13 -18.94
CA LEU A 601 -28.60 -16.24 -17.79
C LEU A 601 -30.03 -16.39 -17.26
N ASP A 602 -30.19 -16.37 -15.94
CA ASP A 602 -31.50 -16.21 -15.31
C ASP A 602 -32.07 -14.80 -15.58
N GLY A 603 -33.40 -14.68 -15.62
CA GLY A 603 -34.10 -13.45 -15.97
C GLY A 603 -33.79 -12.28 -15.04
N GLU A 604 -33.72 -12.53 -13.72
CA GLU A 604 -33.37 -11.51 -12.71
C GLU A 604 -31.93 -11.02 -12.88
N LEU A 605 -31.00 -11.93 -13.19
CA LEU A 605 -29.60 -11.58 -13.39
C LEU A 605 -29.39 -10.79 -14.69
N LEU A 606 -30.06 -11.21 -15.78
CA LEU A 606 -30.07 -10.51 -17.05
C LEU A 606 -30.61 -9.09 -16.89
N GLU A 607 -31.68 -8.91 -16.12
CA GLU A 607 -32.25 -7.60 -15.82
C GLU A 607 -31.25 -6.70 -15.06
N LYS A 608 -30.64 -7.20 -13.98
CA LYS A 608 -29.62 -6.45 -13.21
C LYS A 608 -28.44 -6.01 -14.08
N MET A 609 -27.92 -6.91 -14.92
CA MET A 609 -26.84 -6.60 -15.85
C MET A 609 -27.25 -5.55 -16.90
N THR A 610 -28.48 -5.67 -17.42
CA THR A 610 -29.02 -4.73 -18.41
C THR A 610 -29.25 -3.34 -17.80
N ILE A 611 -29.77 -3.27 -16.57
CA ILE A 611 -29.93 -2.01 -15.82
C ILE A 611 -28.57 -1.33 -15.64
N TYR A 612 -27.53 -2.09 -15.25
CA TYR A 612 -26.17 -1.55 -15.14
C TYR A 612 -25.66 -0.98 -16.46
N LEU A 613 -25.74 -1.73 -17.57
CA LEU A 613 -25.28 -1.24 -18.88
C LEU A 613 -26.09 -0.04 -19.37
N ARG A 614 -27.40 0.01 -19.10
CA ARG A 614 -28.24 1.19 -19.39
C ARG A 614 -27.80 2.40 -18.56
N SER A 615 -27.42 2.20 -17.31
CA SER A 615 -26.94 3.29 -16.45
C SER A 615 -25.65 3.94 -16.97
N LEU A 616 -24.81 3.20 -17.69
CA LEU A 616 -23.59 3.71 -18.31
C LEU A 616 -23.83 4.47 -19.63
N THR A 617 -24.96 4.23 -20.32
CA THR A 617 -25.24 4.86 -21.64
C THR A 617 -26.36 5.88 -21.60
N ARG A 618 -27.01 6.11 -20.44
CA ARG A 618 -28.06 7.14 -20.31
C ARG A 618 -27.51 8.53 -20.66
N SER A 619 -28.35 9.41 -21.20
CA SER A 619 -27.95 10.80 -21.50
C SER A 619 -27.66 11.58 -20.21
N ILE A 620 -26.55 12.33 -20.19
CA ILE A 620 -26.27 13.28 -19.10
C ILE A 620 -27.00 14.58 -19.39
N LEU A 621 -27.96 14.92 -18.52
CA LEU A 621 -28.75 16.13 -18.61
C LEU A 621 -27.93 17.36 -18.18
N THR A 622 -28.13 18.49 -18.86
CA THR A 622 -27.57 19.78 -18.44
C THR A 622 -28.26 20.31 -17.19
N VAL A 623 -27.65 21.27 -16.50
CA VAL A 623 -28.24 21.93 -15.31
C VAL A 623 -29.62 22.51 -15.63
N GLU A 624 -29.81 23.11 -16.81
CA GLU A 624 -31.09 23.66 -17.25
C GLU A 624 -32.12 22.55 -17.42
N GLN A 625 -31.76 21.47 -18.12
CA GLN A 625 -32.64 20.30 -18.30
C GLN A 625 -32.98 19.61 -16.98
N LEU A 626 -32.05 19.58 -16.02
CA LEU A 626 -32.30 19.06 -14.68
C LEU A 626 -33.30 19.94 -13.91
N GLN A 627 -33.17 21.27 -14.04
CA GLN A 627 -34.13 22.21 -13.44
C GLN A 627 -35.52 22.05 -14.08
N GLU A 628 -35.61 21.97 -15.40
CA GLU A 628 -36.86 21.71 -16.13
C GLU A 628 -37.49 20.37 -15.74
N ALA A 629 -36.69 19.29 -15.65
CA ALA A 629 -37.16 17.98 -15.21
C ALA A 629 -37.66 18.00 -13.75
N SER A 630 -36.98 18.74 -12.86
CA SER A 630 -37.41 18.88 -11.47
C SER A 630 -38.69 19.71 -11.31
N ASN A 631 -38.86 20.71 -12.16
CA ASN A 631 -40.04 21.60 -12.15
C ASN A 631 -41.26 20.91 -12.77
N SER A 632 -41.08 20.14 -13.84
CA SER A 632 -42.13 19.33 -14.47
C SER A 632 -42.58 18.14 -13.61
N ALA A 633 -41.70 17.57 -12.79
CA ALA A 633 -42.08 16.57 -11.79
C ALA A 633 -42.90 17.13 -10.62
N ARG A 634 -42.88 18.46 -10.40
CA ARG A 634 -43.65 19.15 -9.34
C ARG A 634 -45.00 19.69 -9.78
N THR A 635 -45.34 19.66 -11.07
CA THR A 635 -46.65 20.08 -11.59
C THR A 635 -47.63 18.91 -11.66
N VAL A 636 -48.11 18.45 -10.51
CA VAL A 636 -49.45 17.84 -10.39
C VAL A 636 -50.10 18.51 -9.18
N ASP A 637 -50.69 19.68 -9.41
CA ASP A 637 -51.58 20.33 -8.45
C ASP A 637 -53.03 20.00 -8.82
N TYR A 638 -53.66 19.21 -7.97
CA TYR A 638 -55.05 18.77 -8.07
C TYR A 638 -55.96 19.91 -7.61
N LEU A 639 -56.38 20.82 -8.49
CA LEU A 639 -57.53 21.70 -8.26
C LEU A 639 -57.87 22.45 -9.56
N GLY A 640 -58.88 21.98 -10.30
CA GLY A 640 -59.55 22.80 -11.31
C GLY A 640 -59.98 22.11 -12.60
N ALA A 641 -61.09 21.37 -12.55
CA ALA A 641 -62.06 21.35 -13.65
C ALA A 641 -63.46 21.07 -13.07
N PRO A 642 -64.41 22.03 -13.16
CA PRO A 642 -65.82 21.77 -12.87
C PRO A 642 -66.54 21.22 -14.13
N THR A 643 -67.38 20.20 -13.89
CA THR A 643 -68.37 19.54 -14.78
C THR A 643 -67.95 19.08 -16.15
#